data_AF-A0A1G5RUE7-F1
#
_entry.id   AF-A0A1G5RUE7-F1
#
_cell.length_a   1.000
_cell.length_b   1.000
_cell.length_c   1.000
_cell.angle_alpha   90.00
_cell.angle_beta   90.00
_cell.angle_gamma   90.00
#
_symmetry.space_group_name_H-M   'P 1'
#
loop_
_entity.id
_entity.type
_entity.pdbx_description
1 polymer ?
#
loop_
_entity_poly.entity_id
_entity_poly.type
_entity_poly.pdbx_seq_one_letter_code
_entity_poly.pdbx_strand_id
1 'polypeptide(L)'
;MKKRLEYGDQSLWLRWLLVLFGVAINLLPAFLTNLTGVPLFLDTIGTVVVSCVGGILPGIFTGLITNALCSIYNGVSMYFAIVNILIAMLSALYMERFAYRGFRYKVYFGLAAGILSGGVGAYIQWHLFMSPQNVLIQDSIERLTMATGISYAATFAVVNTVVNIMDKALSIGIALNIIHFIPEKYKQKLIYAGWKQTPLSNEEMVAMRAWSKDAKHSMRTRLTALLFGVSVLVIIMMSVIEMRMYFHKDLDEKKEIATSAAKFAASIVDPNKIERFLQYGENAPGYKETEDMLYKIRDNAVGVAYLYIVKIEGEDMVFIFDLDARSDYENFGYEGDDEGYAPGHRVRLDEEFLCYVDDFKEGKIIPPTESDNSYSWIVTSFYPVYDSKGNCVCYAGADASVEYVAEYLMEFMWRVLLVMIGIIITILANGMWTTGRYLVYPISRMGLGVERFIKAGDNQVEIDKAVRDLRKIDVHTGDEVEMLYQSICNMALNQAEQIRSIRHFTENTTKMQDGLIVTMAGLVENHDESSGAHIQKTASYVKIIAEGLKKKGYYPGKVNDKFISDVVRSAPLHDIGKINIPDSILNKVGKLTREEEEIKRTHTTAGKKIMENAITTVSGENYLKEARNMAAYHHERWDGNGYPEGLHGEVIPLSARIMAVADQFDVLTSGKASSGKKYSFDEAINYIKERAGTEFDPKCVEVFLDSLPEIKVIFRKYNKEHG
;
A
#
# COMPACT_ATOMS: atom_id res chain seq x y z
N MET A 1 -2.42 -11.87 22.05
CA MET A 1 -1.24 -12.38 22.78
C MET A 1 -0.75 -13.78 22.36
N LYS A 2 -1.58 -14.83 22.24
CA LYS A 2 -1.10 -16.18 21.81
C LYS A 2 -0.54 -16.27 20.37
N LYS A 3 -0.99 -15.41 19.44
CA LYS A 3 -0.41 -15.28 18.09
C LYS A 3 0.93 -14.51 18.04
N ARG A 4 1.31 -13.82 19.12
CA ARG A 4 2.51 -12.95 19.25
C ARG A 4 3.84 -13.70 19.12
N LEU A 5 3.87 -14.97 19.55
CA LEU A 5 5.09 -15.77 19.66
C LEU A 5 5.42 -16.61 18.41
N GLU A 6 4.50 -16.73 17.44
CA GLU A 6 4.73 -17.62 16.29
C GLU A 6 5.32 -16.94 15.04
N TYR A 7 5.23 -15.61 14.91
CA TYR A 7 5.44 -14.92 13.61
C TYR A 7 6.28 -13.62 13.64
N GLY A 8 6.85 -13.21 14.79
CA GLY A 8 7.66 -11.98 14.96
C GLY A 8 9.06 -12.00 14.31
N ASP A 9 9.95 -11.05 14.64
CA ASP A 9 11.31 -10.90 14.04
C ASP A 9 12.17 -12.18 14.05
N GLN A 10 11.92 -13.10 14.98
CA GLN A 10 12.44 -14.48 14.97
C GLN A 10 11.95 -15.34 13.79
N SER A 11 11.34 -14.77 12.76
CA SER A 11 10.90 -15.48 11.56
C SER A 11 11.53 -14.91 10.28
N LEU A 12 12.21 -13.77 10.35
CA LEU A 12 12.89 -13.19 9.19
C LEU A 12 14.11 -14.03 8.77
N TRP A 13 14.87 -14.56 9.74
CA TRP A 13 15.96 -15.50 9.46
C TRP A 13 15.47 -16.80 8.81
N LEU A 14 14.26 -17.28 9.16
CA LEU A 14 13.65 -18.45 8.51
C LEU A 14 13.41 -18.23 7.02
N ARG A 15 13.13 -16.98 6.60
CA ARG A 15 13.02 -16.65 5.17
C ARG A 15 14.37 -16.69 4.47
N TRP A 16 15.43 -16.19 5.10
CA TRP A 16 16.78 -16.29 4.53
C TRP A 16 17.25 -17.73 4.44
N LEU A 17 16.96 -18.56 5.44
CA LEU A 17 17.19 -20.01 5.34
C LEU A 17 16.40 -20.66 4.21
N LEU A 18 15.15 -20.26 4.01
CA LEU A 18 14.35 -20.74 2.87
C LEU A 18 15.00 -20.34 1.53
N VAL A 19 15.52 -19.12 1.40
CA VAL A 19 16.27 -18.66 0.22
C VAL A 19 17.53 -19.51 0.02
N LEU A 20 18.35 -19.69 1.06
CA LEU A 20 19.56 -20.50 0.99
C LEU A 20 19.28 -21.96 0.60
N PHE A 21 18.21 -22.54 1.15
CA PHE A 21 17.74 -23.87 0.78
C PHE A 21 17.32 -23.93 -0.69
N GLY A 22 16.57 -22.93 -1.18
CA GLY A 22 16.20 -22.83 -2.58
C GLY A 22 17.41 -22.72 -3.51
N VAL A 23 18.38 -21.88 -3.15
CA VAL A 23 19.63 -21.72 -3.91
C VAL A 23 20.38 -23.06 -3.99
N ALA A 24 20.52 -23.76 -2.86
CA ALA A 24 21.18 -25.08 -2.84
C ALA A 24 20.46 -26.11 -3.73
N ILE A 25 19.12 -26.12 -3.73
CA ILE A 25 18.31 -26.99 -4.59
C ILE A 25 18.48 -26.66 -6.08
N ASN A 26 18.71 -25.40 -6.45
CA ASN A 26 18.96 -25.04 -7.83
C ASN A 26 20.39 -25.40 -8.27
N LEU A 27 21.39 -25.14 -7.42
CA LEU A 27 22.80 -25.29 -7.77
C LEU A 27 23.18 -26.74 -8.06
N LEU A 28 22.71 -27.70 -7.25
CA LEU A 28 23.15 -29.09 -7.39
C LEU A 28 22.68 -29.75 -8.71
N PRO A 29 21.39 -29.67 -9.10
CA PRO A 29 20.93 -30.15 -10.40
C PRO A 29 21.56 -29.39 -11.57
N ALA A 30 21.68 -28.05 -11.48
CA ALA A 30 22.28 -27.24 -12.54
C ALA A 30 23.77 -27.54 -12.76
N PHE A 31 24.51 -27.84 -11.68
CA PHE A 31 25.89 -28.29 -11.77
C PHE A 31 25.99 -29.68 -12.43
N LEU A 32 25.11 -30.62 -12.07
CA LEU A 32 25.08 -31.95 -12.66
C LEU A 32 24.70 -31.95 -14.14
N THR A 33 23.74 -31.14 -14.57
CA THR A 33 23.39 -31.02 -15.99
C THR A 33 24.52 -30.39 -16.79
N ASN A 34 25.20 -29.38 -16.24
CA ASN A 34 26.39 -28.79 -16.85
C ASN A 34 27.53 -29.81 -17.00
N LEU A 35 27.76 -30.66 -15.99
CA LEU A 35 28.80 -31.70 -16.04
C LEU A 35 28.46 -32.82 -17.04
N THR A 36 27.19 -33.19 -17.15
CA THR A 36 26.73 -34.32 -17.99
C THR A 36 26.39 -33.94 -19.42
N GLY A 37 26.28 -32.65 -19.74
CA GLY A 37 25.94 -32.14 -21.08
C GLY A 37 24.46 -32.33 -21.47
N VAL A 38 23.62 -32.77 -20.54
CA VAL A 38 22.18 -32.96 -20.77
C VAL A 38 21.54 -31.60 -21.12
N PRO A 39 20.68 -31.52 -22.16
CA PRO A 39 20.08 -30.25 -22.61
C PRO A 39 18.95 -29.77 -21.70
N LEU A 40 19.17 -29.74 -20.39
CA LEU A 40 18.24 -29.25 -19.36
C LEU A 40 18.99 -28.34 -18.38
N PHE A 41 18.28 -27.37 -17.80
CA PHE A 41 18.88 -26.38 -16.91
C PHE A 41 18.63 -26.71 -15.43
N LEU A 42 17.42 -27.13 -15.08
CA LEU A 42 16.99 -27.52 -13.71
C LEU A 42 17.32 -26.49 -12.61
N ASP A 43 17.42 -25.22 -12.98
CA ASP A 43 17.91 -24.10 -12.17
C ASP A 43 16.79 -23.32 -11.46
N THR A 44 15.55 -23.80 -11.53
CA THR A 44 14.35 -23.08 -11.07
C THR A 44 13.53 -23.84 -10.03
N ILE A 45 13.91 -25.06 -9.68
CA ILE A 45 13.18 -25.90 -8.71
C ILE A 45 13.06 -25.17 -7.37
N GLY A 46 14.19 -24.75 -6.80
CA GLY A 46 14.26 -23.97 -5.58
C GLY A 46 13.58 -22.62 -5.71
N THR A 47 13.74 -21.93 -6.84
CA THR A 47 13.07 -20.65 -7.12
C THR A 47 11.54 -20.77 -7.04
N VAL A 48 10.97 -21.84 -7.59
CA VAL A 48 9.54 -22.15 -7.50
C VAL A 48 9.14 -22.51 -6.06
N VAL A 49 9.88 -23.39 -5.39
CA VAL A 49 9.61 -23.76 -3.98
C VAL A 49 9.58 -22.54 -3.07
N VAL A 50 10.60 -21.70 -3.15
CA VAL A 50 10.74 -20.50 -2.31
C VAL A 50 9.68 -19.47 -2.65
N SER A 51 9.37 -19.24 -3.92
CA SER A 51 8.29 -18.34 -4.34
C SER A 51 6.93 -18.77 -3.82
N CYS A 52 6.64 -20.07 -3.88
CA CYS A 52 5.35 -20.62 -3.50
C CYS A 52 5.13 -20.60 -1.98
N VAL A 53 6.20 -20.73 -1.19
CA VAL A 53 6.13 -20.81 0.28
C VAL A 53 6.42 -19.47 0.95
N GLY A 54 7.44 -18.74 0.47
CA GLY A 54 7.91 -17.47 1.05
C GLY A 54 7.33 -16.22 0.38
N GLY A 55 6.71 -16.37 -0.79
CA GLY A 55 6.19 -15.28 -1.63
C GLY A 55 7.21 -14.78 -2.67
N ILE A 56 6.81 -13.77 -3.43
CA ILE A 56 7.56 -13.24 -4.58
C ILE A 56 8.99 -12.85 -4.22
N LEU A 57 9.19 -12.05 -3.17
CA LEU A 57 10.50 -11.46 -2.87
C LEU A 57 11.59 -12.50 -2.54
N PRO A 58 11.38 -13.45 -1.61
CA PRO A 58 12.33 -14.56 -1.40
C PRO A 58 12.63 -15.36 -2.68
N GLY A 59 11.62 -15.55 -3.54
CA GLY A 59 11.78 -16.22 -4.83
C GLY A 59 12.71 -15.47 -5.79
N ILE A 60 12.52 -14.16 -5.92
CA ILE A 60 13.37 -13.28 -6.73
C ILE A 60 14.83 -13.34 -6.24
N PHE A 61 15.06 -13.24 -4.93
CA PHE A 61 16.42 -13.39 -4.37
C PHE A 61 17.00 -14.77 -4.67
N THR A 62 16.21 -15.84 -4.54
CA THR A 62 16.65 -17.21 -4.85
C THR A 62 17.11 -17.32 -6.30
N GLY A 63 16.33 -16.80 -7.25
CA GLY A 63 16.68 -16.78 -8.67
C GLY A 63 17.96 -15.99 -8.94
N LEU A 64 18.03 -14.73 -8.47
CA LEU A 64 19.20 -13.87 -8.70
C LEU A 64 20.49 -14.47 -8.12
N ILE A 65 20.46 -14.93 -6.86
CA ILE A 65 21.63 -15.52 -6.20
C ILE A 65 22.05 -16.82 -6.87
N THR A 66 21.09 -17.64 -7.32
CA THR A 66 21.39 -18.86 -8.08
C THR A 66 22.19 -18.51 -9.34
N ASN A 67 21.71 -17.61 -10.18
CA ASN A 67 22.41 -17.23 -11.42
C ASN A 67 23.78 -16.59 -11.16
N ALA A 68 23.91 -15.80 -10.09
CA ALA A 68 25.18 -15.19 -9.68
C ALA A 68 26.19 -16.22 -9.16
N LEU A 69 25.76 -17.33 -8.58
CA LEU A 69 26.65 -18.41 -8.17
C LEU A 69 26.96 -19.36 -9.33
N CYS A 70 25.99 -19.62 -10.22
CA CYS A 70 26.22 -20.38 -11.45
C CYS A 70 27.23 -19.69 -12.38
N SER A 71 27.33 -18.36 -12.34
CA SER A 71 28.30 -17.62 -13.16
C SER A 71 29.77 -17.95 -12.87
N ILE A 72 30.06 -18.50 -11.69
CA ILE A 72 31.41 -18.94 -11.29
C ILE A 72 31.93 -20.08 -12.20
N TYR A 73 31.05 -20.98 -12.64
CA TYR A 73 31.41 -22.11 -13.50
C TYR A 73 30.81 -22.03 -14.91
N ASN A 74 29.79 -21.19 -15.13
CA ASN A 74 29.21 -20.92 -16.43
C ASN A 74 28.99 -19.42 -16.59
N GLY A 75 29.95 -18.74 -17.23
CA GLY A 75 30.00 -17.27 -17.37
C GLY A 75 28.79 -16.63 -18.06
N VAL A 76 27.92 -17.43 -18.68
CA VAL A 76 26.72 -16.96 -19.38
C VAL A 76 25.47 -16.94 -18.47
N SER A 77 25.51 -17.64 -17.34
CA SER A 77 24.34 -17.84 -16.45
C SER A 77 23.74 -16.54 -15.91
N MET A 78 24.55 -15.50 -15.70
CA MET A 78 24.08 -14.25 -15.10
C MET A 78 23.07 -13.51 -16.00
N TYR A 79 23.20 -13.63 -17.32
CA TYR A 79 22.28 -12.98 -18.28
C TYR A 79 20.86 -13.56 -18.22
N PHE A 80 20.69 -14.76 -17.67
CA PHE A 80 19.41 -15.44 -17.50
C PHE A 80 18.76 -15.20 -16.13
N ALA A 81 19.36 -14.38 -15.26
CA ALA A 81 18.77 -14.05 -13.96
C ALA A 81 17.35 -13.48 -14.09
N ILE A 82 17.08 -12.69 -15.13
CA ILE A 82 15.74 -12.15 -15.42
C ILE A 82 14.71 -13.26 -15.64
N VAL A 83 15.08 -14.37 -16.28
CA VAL A 83 14.19 -15.51 -16.51
C VAL A 83 13.78 -16.13 -15.18
N ASN A 84 14.73 -16.35 -14.28
CA ASN A 84 14.46 -16.93 -12.95
C ASN A 84 13.63 -16.00 -12.07
N ILE A 85 13.84 -14.69 -12.16
CA ILE A 85 13.01 -13.66 -11.51
C ILE A 85 11.57 -13.70 -12.03
N LEU A 86 11.38 -13.77 -13.35
CA LEU A 86 10.05 -13.85 -13.95
C LEU A 86 9.33 -15.15 -13.57
N ILE A 87 10.04 -16.28 -13.49
CA ILE A 87 9.51 -17.55 -13.00
C ILE A 87 9.12 -17.44 -11.53
N ALA A 88 9.90 -16.75 -10.70
CA ALA A 88 9.55 -16.50 -9.30
C ALA A 88 8.22 -15.73 -9.19
N MET A 89 8.06 -14.67 -9.98
CA MET A 89 6.82 -13.88 -10.03
C MET A 89 5.63 -14.72 -10.49
N LEU A 90 5.78 -15.50 -11.57
CA LEU A 90 4.73 -16.39 -12.08
C LEU A 90 4.33 -17.46 -11.06
N SER A 91 5.31 -18.04 -10.35
CA SER A 91 5.09 -19.07 -9.32
C SER A 91 4.25 -18.54 -8.17
N ALA A 92 4.55 -17.34 -7.68
CA ALA A 92 3.77 -16.72 -6.62
C ALA A 92 2.34 -16.35 -7.07
N LEU A 93 2.17 -15.86 -8.31
CA LEU A 93 0.84 -15.58 -8.88
C LEU A 93 0.00 -16.85 -9.03
N TYR A 94 0.63 -17.96 -9.43
CA TYR A 94 -0.01 -19.27 -9.49
C TYR A 94 -0.52 -19.69 -8.10
N MET A 95 0.31 -19.54 -7.06
CA MET A 95 -0.08 -19.88 -5.70
C MET A 95 -1.25 -19.05 -5.16
N GLU A 96 -1.26 -17.74 -5.45
CA GLU A 96 -2.32 -16.85 -4.97
C GLU A 96 -3.68 -17.14 -5.64
N ARG A 97 -3.70 -17.50 -6.93
CA ARG A 97 -4.94 -17.54 -7.73
C ARG A 97 -5.42 -18.94 -8.13
N PHE A 98 -4.50 -19.89 -8.28
CA PHE A 98 -4.77 -21.14 -9.02
C PHE A 98 -4.32 -22.42 -8.31
N ALA A 99 -3.51 -22.36 -7.25
CA ALA A 99 -2.97 -23.55 -6.59
C ALA A 99 -4.01 -24.56 -6.06
N TYR A 100 -5.19 -24.08 -5.66
CA TYR A 100 -6.29 -24.94 -5.20
C TYR A 100 -7.13 -25.52 -6.34
N ARG A 101 -6.87 -25.11 -7.59
CA ARG A 101 -7.61 -25.60 -8.75
C ARG A 101 -6.94 -26.87 -9.26
N GLY A 102 -7.75 -27.85 -9.66
CA GLY A 102 -7.32 -29.23 -9.97
C GLY A 102 -6.19 -29.37 -11.01
N PHE A 103 -5.76 -30.62 -11.25
CA PHE A 103 -4.53 -30.97 -11.97
C PHE A 103 -4.24 -30.18 -13.27
N ARG A 104 -5.25 -29.87 -14.08
CA ARG A 104 -5.12 -29.06 -15.31
C ARG A 104 -4.39 -27.72 -15.12
N TYR A 105 -4.56 -27.07 -13.97
CA TYR A 105 -3.90 -25.79 -13.69
C TYR A 105 -2.41 -25.94 -13.37
N LYS A 106 -1.97 -27.11 -12.87
CA LYS A 106 -0.54 -27.43 -12.71
C LYS A 106 0.12 -27.56 -14.09
N VAL A 107 -0.56 -28.19 -15.04
CA VAL A 107 -0.10 -28.32 -16.43
C VAL A 107 -0.02 -26.95 -17.11
N TYR A 108 -1.06 -26.10 -16.96
CA TYR A 108 -1.02 -24.74 -17.51
C TYR A 108 0.10 -23.89 -16.90
N PHE A 109 0.40 -24.06 -15.61
CA PHE A 109 1.52 -23.38 -14.98
C PHE A 109 2.86 -23.82 -15.57
N GLY A 110 3.08 -25.13 -15.76
CA GLY A 110 4.27 -25.66 -16.43
C GLY A 110 4.44 -25.11 -17.86
N LEU A 111 3.37 -25.13 -18.66
CA LEU A 111 3.38 -24.60 -20.02
C LEU A 111 3.65 -23.09 -20.04
N ALA A 112 2.98 -22.31 -19.20
CA ALA A 112 3.17 -20.87 -19.13
C ALA A 112 4.60 -20.50 -18.71
N ALA A 113 5.16 -21.20 -17.72
CA ALA A 113 6.55 -21.00 -17.29
C ALA A 113 7.55 -21.36 -18.39
N GLY A 114 7.33 -22.47 -19.10
CA GLY A 114 8.19 -22.91 -20.20
C GLY A 114 8.14 -22.01 -21.43
N ILE A 115 6.96 -21.51 -21.81
CA ILE A 115 6.83 -20.54 -22.92
C ILE A 115 7.50 -19.21 -22.54
N LEU A 116 7.31 -18.75 -21.31
CA LEU A 116 7.94 -17.53 -20.80
C LEU A 116 9.47 -17.66 -20.81
N SER A 117 10.02 -18.74 -20.25
CA SER A 117 11.46 -18.95 -20.18
C SER A 117 12.06 -19.23 -21.56
N GLY A 118 11.36 -19.98 -22.40
CA GLY A 118 11.76 -20.29 -23.77
C GLY A 118 11.79 -19.05 -24.66
N GLY A 119 10.77 -18.19 -24.59
CA GLY A 119 10.70 -16.96 -25.39
C GLY A 119 11.75 -15.94 -24.96
N VAL A 120 11.84 -15.63 -23.66
CA VAL A 120 12.85 -14.69 -23.14
C VAL A 120 14.26 -15.25 -23.32
N GLY A 121 14.45 -16.54 -23.06
CA GLY A 121 15.73 -17.20 -23.25
C GLY A 121 16.17 -17.25 -24.71
N ALA A 122 15.27 -17.54 -25.65
CA ALA A 122 15.56 -17.48 -27.09
C ALA A 122 15.95 -16.07 -27.52
N TYR A 123 15.25 -15.05 -27.03
CA TYR A 123 15.58 -13.65 -27.31
C TYR A 123 17.00 -13.30 -26.83
N ILE A 124 17.34 -13.65 -25.59
CA ILE A 124 18.67 -13.40 -25.00
C ILE A 124 19.75 -14.14 -25.80
N GLN A 125 19.53 -15.42 -26.09
CA GLN A 125 20.51 -16.23 -26.83
C GLN A 125 20.73 -15.74 -28.25
N TRP A 126 19.66 -15.33 -28.94
CA TRP A 126 19.75 -14.79 -30.29
C TRP A 126 20.61 -13.52 -30.31
N HIS A 127 20.34 -12.55 -29.43
CA HIS A 127 21.03 -11.26 -29.46
C HIS A 127 22.45 -11.31 -28.89
N LEU A 128 22.77 -12.25 -28.00
CA LEU A 128 24.10 -12.34 -27.39
C LEU A 128 25.03 -13.35 -28.05
N PHE A 129 24.51 -14.43 -28.63
CA PHE A 129 25.33 -15.56 -29.09
C PHE A 129 25.05 -15.97 -30.54
N MET A 130 23.95 -15.49 -31.15
CA MET A 130 23.47 -15.90 -32.47
C MET A 130 23.34 -17.43 -32.65
N SER A 131 23.34 -18.18 -31.53
CA SER A 131 23.41 -19.64 -31.50
C SER A 131 22.88 -20.20 -30.16
N PRO A 132 22.44 -21.47 -30.12
CA PRO A 132 22.11 -22.15 -28.87
C PRO A 132 23.34 -22.39 -28.00
N GLN A 133 23.15 -22.37 -26.68
CA GLN A 133 24.22 -22.67 -25.72
C GLN A 133 24.66 -24.13 -25.71
N ASN A 134 23.79 -25.05 -26.14
CA ASN A 134 24.04 -26.49 -26.07
C ASN A 134 24.25 -27.04 -27.49
N VAL A 135 25.40 -27.65 -27.71
CA VAL A 135 25.82 -28.20 -29.01
C VAL A 135 24.83 -29.25 -29.54
N LEU A 136 24.26 -30.10 -28.67
CA LEU A 136 23.26 -31.09 -29.08
C LEU A 136 21.97 -30.44 -29.59
N ILE A 137 21.59 -29.30 -29.01
CA ILE A 137 20.44 -28.52 -29.46
C ILE A 137 20.75 -27.87 -30.82
N GLN A 138 21.96 -27.35 -30.99
CA GLN A 138 22.42 -26.77 -32.25
C GLN A 138 22.37 -27.80 -33.39
N ASP A 139 22.97 -28.97 -33.21
CA ASP A 139 22.94 -30.07 -34.19
C ASP A 139 21.51 -30.47 -34.56
N SER A 140 20.61 -30.48 -33.56
CA SER A 140 19.21 -30.81 -33.76
C SER A 140 18.49 -29.75 -34.60
N ILE A 141 18.76 -28.46 -34.35
CA ILE A 141 18.19 -27.34 -35.10
C ILE A 141 18.66 -27.37 -36.55
N GLU A 142 19.96 -27.56 -36.79
CA GLU A 142 20.52 -27.62 -38.15
C GLU A 142 19.88 -28.74 -38.96
N ARG A 143 19.76 -29.94 -38.39
CA ARG A 143 19.09 -31.09 -39.03
C ARG A 143 17.62 -30.83 -39.31
N LEU A 144 16.89 -30.23 -38.36
CA LEU A 144 15.47 -29.89 -38.51
C LEU A 144 15.26 -28.82 -39.58
N THR A 145 16.12 -27.80 -39.64
CA THR A 145 16.10 -26.76 -40.67
C THR A 145 16.34 -27.36 -42.06
N MET A 146 17.33 -28.24 -42.20
CA MET A 146 17.59 -28.95 -43.46
C MET A 146 16.42 -29.85 -43.88
N ALA A 147 15.76 -30.51 -42.92
CA ALA A 147 14.67 -31.45 -43.20
C ALA A 147 13.33 -30.77 -43.51
N THR A 148 13.05 -29.60 -42.91
CA THR A 148 11.74 -28.93 -43.01
C THR A 148 11.72 -27.75 -43.98
N GLY A 149 12.90 -27.19 -44.32
CA GLY A 149 13.02 -25.97 -45.11
C GLY A 149 12.61 -24.69 -44.37
N ILE A 150 12.32 -24.77 -43.07
CA ILE A 150 12.00 -23.62 -42.22
C ILE A 150 13.30 -22.87 -41.87
N SER A 151 13.24 -21.54 -41.78
CA SER A 151 14.40 -20.71 -41.44
C SER A 151 15.04 -21.12 -40.11
N TYR A 152 16.38 -21.02 -40.03
CA TYR A 152 17.14 -21.36 -38.81
C TYR A 152 16.60 -20.66 -37.57
N ALA A 153 16.32 -19.35 -37.66
CA ALA A 153 15.78 -18.55 -36.56
C ALA A 153 14.42 -19.08 -36.04
N ALA A 154 13.53 -19.50 -36.94
CA ALA A 154 12.22 -20.02 -36.55
C ALA A 154 12.34 -21.41 -35.91
N THR A 155 13.17 -22.30 -36.48
CA THR A 155 13.46 -23.62 -35.89
C THR A 155 14.12 -23.46 -34.51
N PHE A 156 15.08 -22.55 -34.38
CA PHE A 156 15.74 -22.20 -33.12
C PHE A 156 14.73 -21.82 -32.03
N ALA A 157 13.84 -20.86 -32.33
CA ALA A 157 12.84 -20.39 -31.38
C ALA A 157 11.91 -21.52 -30.92
N VAL A 158 11.46 -22.38 -31.85
CA VAL A 158 10.57 -23.51 -31.55
C VAL A 158 11.28 -24.55 -30.68
N VAL A 159 12.46 -25.02 -31.09
CA VAL A 159 13.21 -26.05 -30.36
C VAL A 159 13.59 -25.56 -28.97
N ASN A 160 14.10 -24.32 -28.84
CA ASN A 160 14.44 -23.74 -27.54
C ASN A 160 13.21 -23.65 -26.62
N THR A 161 12.05 -23.29 -27.16
CA THR A 161 10.80 -23.22 -26.40
C THR A 161 10.36 -24.61 -25.93
N VAL A 162 10.43 -25.63 -26.79
CA VAL A 162 10.06 -27.01 -26.43
C VAL A 162 10.96 -27.56 -25.32
N VAL A 163 12.27 -27.38 -25.43
CA VAL A 163 13.23 -27.77 -24.39
C VAL A 163 12.91 -27.08 -23.06
N ASN A 164 12.63 -25.78 -23.10
CA ASN A 164 12.24 -25.01 -21.91
C ASN A 164 10.91 -25.49 -21.30
N ILE A 165 9.93 -25.86 -22.12
CA ILE A 165 8.66 -26.45 -21.62
C ILE A 165 8.93 -27.75 -20.87
N MET A 166 9.80 -28.61 -21.41
CA MET A 166 10.19 -29.86 -20.73
C MET A 166 10.93 -29.60 -19.42
N ASP A 167 11.92 -28.69 -19.45
CA ASP A 167 12.69 -28.27 -18.27
C ASP A 167 11.80 -27.71 -17.16
N LYS A 168 10.88 -26.78 -17.49
CA LYS A 168 9.99 -26.16 -16.50
C LYS A 168 8.90 -27.11 -16.03
N ALA A 169 8.39 -27.99 -16.88
CA ALA A 169 7.44 -29.03 -16.45
C ALA A 169 8.08 -29.97 -15.40
N LEU A 170 9.31 -30.42 -15.65
CA LEU A 170 10.06 -31.25 -14.70
C LEU A 170 10.38 -30.47 -13.42
N SER A 171 10.92 -29.26 -13.54
CA SER A 171 11.30 -28.43 -12.40
C SER A 171 10.12 -28.10 -11.49
N ILE A 172 8.98 -27.72 -12.06
CA ILE A 172 7.74 -27.44 -11.33
C ILE A 172 7.15 -28.71 -10.73
N GLY A 173 7.20 -29.85 -11.43
CA GLY A 173 6.76 -31.13 -10.91
C GLY A 173 7.51 -31.52 -9.63
N ILE A 174 8.85 -31.39 -9.64
CA ILE A 174 9.70 -31.63 -8.46
C ILE A 174 9.37 -30.62 -7.36
N ALA A 175 9.29 -29.33 -7.70
CA ALA A 175 9.01 -28.27 -6.73
C ALA A 175 7.66 -28.48 -6.02
N LEU A 176 6.60 -28.82 -6.75
CA LEU A 176 5.27 -29.08 -6.18
C LEU A 176 5.26 -30.31 -5.26
N ASN A 177 6.06 -31.33 -5.58
CA ASN A 177 6.25 -32.47 -4.68
C ASN A 177 6.97 -32.06 -3.38
N ILE A 178 8.04 -31.26 -3.47
CA ILE A 178 8.73 -30.74 -2.27
C ILE A 178 7.75 -29.92 -1.41
N ILE A 179 6.96 -29.02 -2.02
CA ILE A 179 5.97 -28.19 -1.31
C ILE A 179 4.90 -29.04 -0.61
N HIS A 180 4.53 -30.19 -1.19
CA HIS A 180 3.55 -31.11 -0.59
C HIS A 180 4.01 -31.67 0.76
N PHE A 181 5.32 -31.91 0.94
CA PHE A 181 5.88 -32.42 2.19
C PHE A 181 6.09 -31.34 3.27
N ILE A 182 6.00 -30.05 2.93
CA ILE A 182 6.16 -28.96 3.90
C ILE A 182 4.86 -28.84 4.72
N PRO A 183 4.90 -28.97 6.06
CA PRO A 183 3.69 -28.84 6.88
C PRO A 183 3.10 -27.42 6.86
N GLU A 184 1.77 -27.31 6.85
CA GLU A 184 1.06 -26.03 6.76
C GLU A 184 1.43 -25.02 7.86
N LYS A 185 1.74 -25.50 9.06
CA LYS A 185 2.22 -24.65 10.17
C LYS A 185 3.47 -23.85 9.80
N TYR A 186 4.42 -24.48 9.09
CA TYR A 186 5.65 -23.81 8.66
C TYR A 186 5.42 -22.88 7.48
N LYS A 187 4.52 -23.26 6.54
CA LYS A 187 4.12 -22.38 5.44
C LYS A 187 3.52 -21.08 5.95
N GLN A 188 2.56 -21.16 6.89
CA GLN A 188 1.99 -19.97 7.52
C GLN A 188 3.06 -19.13 8.24
N LYS A 189 4.02 -19.77 8.92
CA LYS A 189 5.15 -19.05 9.55
C LYS A 189 5.96 -18.26 8.55
N LEU A 190 6.29 -18.84 7.41
CA LEU A 190 7.09 -18.20 6.36
C LEU A 190 6.31 -17.08 5.65
N ILE A 191 5.02 -17.29 5.36
CA ILE A 191 4.15 -16.29 4.72
C ILE A 191 3.99 -15.04 5.62
N TYR A 192 3.74 -15.25 6.91
CA TYR A 192 3.54 -14.17 7.87
C TYR A 192 4.85 -13.61 8.46
N ALA A 193 5.99 -14.24 8.20
CA ALA A 193 7.27 -13.73 8.66
C ALA A 193 7.55 -12.33 8.12
N GLY A 194 7.95 -11.39 8.99
CA GLY A 194 8.24 -10.00 8.64
C GLY A 194 7.02 -9.10 8.47
N TRP A 195 5.83 -9.53 8.87
CA TRP A 195 4.72 -8.61 9.10
C TRP A 195 4.96 -7.81 10.39
N LYS A 196 4.71 -6.50 10.34
CA LYS A 196 4.83 -5.58 11.49
C LYS A 196 3.47 -5.19 12.08
N GLN A 197 2.44 -5.96 11.76
CA GLN A 197 1.08 -5.84 12.31
C GLN A 197 0.37 -7.19 12.18
N THR A 198 -0.82 -7.33 12.76
CA THR A 198 -1.67 -8.51 12.54
C THR A 198 -1.87 -8.74 11.02
N PRO A 199 -1.58 -9.95 10.48
CA PRO A 199 -1.70 -10.21 9.05
C PRO A 199 -3.10 -9.94 8.52
N LEU A 200 -3.16 -9.34 7.33
CA LEU A 200 -4.42 -8.95 6.69
C LEU A 200 -5.18 -10.16 6.14
N SER A 201 -6.48 -10.20 6.39
CA SER A 201 -7.39 -11.07 5.65
C SER A 201 -7.64 -10.53 4.23
N ASN A 202 -8.15 -11.38 3.34
CA ASN A 202 -8.52 -10.94 1.98
C ASN A 202 -9.59 -9.83 2.00
N GLU A 203 -10.58 -9.93 2.89
CA GLU A 203 -11.62 -8.89 3.04
C GLU A 203 -11.02 -7.57 3.50
N GLU A 204 -10.07 -7.61 4.43
CA GLU A 204 -9.38 -6.42 4.93
C GLU A 204 -8.51 -5.79 3.84
N MET A 205 -7.83 -6.60 3.03
CA MET A 205 -7.08 -6.09 1.87
C MET A 205 -7.98 -5.42 0.84
N VAL A 206 -9.18 -5.97 0.58
CA VAL A 206 -10.16 -5.37 -0.34
C VAL A 206 -10.68 -4.05 0.22
N ALA A 207 -11.05 -4.01 1.51
CA ALA A 207 -11.51 -2.80 2.16
C ALA A 207 -10.43 -1.70 2.16
N MET A 208 -9.17 -2.06 2.41
CA MET A 208 -8.04 -1.12 2.32
C MET A 208 -7.82 -0.59 0.91
N ARG A 209 -7.87 -1.47 -0.10
CA ARG A 209 -7.73 -1.04 -1.50
C ARG A 209 -8.85 -0.07 -1.87
N ALA A 210 -10.09 -0.36 -1.46
CA ALA A 210 -11.23 0.51 -1.69
C ALA A 210 -11.05 1.88 -1.00
N TRP A 211 -10.64 1.90 0.27
CA TRP A 211 -10.34 3.13 1.01
C TRP A 211 -9.23 3.97 0.36
N SER A 212 -8.20 3.31 -0.15
CA SER A 212 -7.08 3.98 -0.80
C SER A 212 -7.36 4.46 -2.23
N LYS A 213 -8.50 4.11 -2.84
CA LYS A 213 -8.82 4.52 -4.23
C LYS A 213 -8.98 6.03 -4.38
N ASP A 214 -9.43 6.71 -3.32
CA ASP A 214 -9.68 8.15 -3.35
C ASP A 214 -8.36 8.96 -3.20
N ALA A 215 -7.25 8.30 -2.89
CA ALA A 215 -5.96 8.96 -2.81
C ALA A 215 -5.40 9.25 -4.22
N LYS A 216 -5.24 10.54 -4.55
CA LYS A 216 -4.67 11.01 -5.83
C LYS A 216 -3.30 10.37 -6.16
N HIS A 217 -2.44 10.23 -5.15
CA HIS A 217 -1.15 9.56 -5.27
C HIS A 217 -0.90 8.65 -4.07
N SER A 218 -0.97 7.33 -4.29
CA SER A 218 -0.62 6.36 -3.25
C SER A 218 0.86 6.50 -2.86
N MET A 219 1.15 6.41 -1.55
CA MET A 219 2.52 6.31 -1.03
C MET A 219 3.31 5.21 -1.74
N ARG A 220 2.67 4.07 -2.02
CA ARG A 220 3.29 2.95 -2.74
C ARG A 220 3.78 3.38 -4.14
N THR A 221 2.95 4.11 -4.89
CA THR A 221 3.29 4.56 -6.24
C THR A 221 4.44 5.57 -6.22
N ARG A 222 4.41 6.54 -5.28
CA ARG A 222 5.48 7.55 -5.16
C ARG A 222 6.83 6.93 -4.83
N LEU A 223 6.88 6.02 -3.84
CA LEU A 223 8.10 5.33 -3.47
C LEU A 223 8.61 4.40 -4.58
N THR A 224 7.70 3.70 -5.28
CA THR A 224 8.09 2.84 -6.41
C THR A 224 8.67 3.67 -7.56
N ALA A 225 8.06 4.82 -7.88
CA ALA A 225 8.55 5.72 -8.93
C ALA A 225 9.93 6.31 -8.57
N LEU A 226 10.15 6.67 -7.30
CA LEU A 226 11.44 7.16 -6.81
C LEU A 226 12.52 6.09 -6.92
N LEU A 227 12.26 4.88 -6.43
CA LEU A 227 13.22 3.76 -6.53
C LEU A 227 13.52 3.40 -7.98
N PHE A 228 12.50 3.42 -8.85
CA PHE A 228 12.69 3.19 -10.28
C PHE A 228 13.58 4.27 -10.90
N GLY A 229 13.27 5.55 -10.67
CA GLY A 229 14.04 6.67 -11.20
C GLY A 229 15.52 6.63 -10.77
N VAL A 230 15.77 6.36 -9.48
CA VAL A 230 17.15 6.23 -8.96
C VAL A 230 17.85 5.02 -9.58
N SER A 231 17.17 3.87 -9.69
CA SER A 231 17.77 2.66 -10.26
C SER A 231 18.13 2.83 -11.74
N VAL A 232 17.26 3.47 -12.53
CA VAL A 232 17.52 3.78 -13.94
C VAL A 232 18.69 4.77 -14.07
N LEU A 233 18.74 5.79 -13.22
CA LEU A 233 19.83 6.77 -13.24
C LEU A 233 21.18 6.11 -12.91
N VAL A 234 21.22 5.21 -11.92
CA VAL A 234 22.42 4.43 -11.59
C VAL A 234 22.88 3.60 -12.80
N ILE A 235 21.96 2.97 -13.52
CA ILE A 235 22.31 2.18 -14.71
C ILE A 235 22.87 3.03 -15.82
N ILE A 236 22.22 4.16 -16.13
CA ILE A 236 22.73 5.07 -17.15
C ILE A 236 24.16 5.52 -16.79
N MET A 237 24.41 5.89 -15.54
CA MET A 237 25.75 6.28 -15.10
C MET A 237 26.75 5.13 -15.19
N MET A 238 26.40 3.93 -14.69
CA MET A 238 27.28 2.77 -14.74
C MET A 238 27.58 2.36 -16.19
N SER A 239 26.58 2.29 -17.06
CA SER A 239 26.77 1.98 -18.48
C SER A 239 27.66 3.01 -19.18
N VAL A 240 27.52 4.30 -18.90
CA VAL A 240 28.39 5.34 -19.49
C VAL A 240 29.84 5.21 -18.97
N ILE A 241 30.02 4.96 -17.67
CA ILE A 241 31.35 4.80 -17.07
C ILE A 241 32.03 3.54 -17.63
N GLU A 242 31.34 2.40 -17.63
CA GLU A 242 31.87 1.13 -18.11
C GLU A 242 32.20 1.19 -19.59
N MET A 243 31.32 1.78 -20.41
CA MET A 243 31.59 2.00 -21.83
C MET A 243 32.86 2.84 -22.03
N ARG A 244 33.00 3.97 -21.32
CA ARG A 244 34.21 4.81 -21.41
C ARG A 244 35.45 4.05 -20.96
N MET A 245 35.38 3.35 -19.84
CA MET A 245 36.51 2.58 -19.32
C MET A 245 36.93 1.46 -20.26
N TYR A 246 35.97 0.72 -20.83
CA TYR A 246 36.24 -0.33 -21.79
C TYR A 246 36.87 0.23 -23.06
N PHE A 247 36.27 1.29 -23.61
CA PHE A 247 36.78 1.95 -24.81
C PHE A 247 38.23 2.43 -24.63
N HIS A 248 38.54 3.11 -23.52
CA HIS A 248 39.92 3.57 -23.25
C HIS A 248 40.89 2.40 -23.10
N LYS A 249 40.48 1.32 -22.41
CA LYS A 249 41.31 0.13 -22.24
C LYS A 249 41.63 -0.53 -23.58
N ASP A 250 40.62 -0.71 -24.44
CA ASP A 250 40.80 -1.34 -25.74
C ASP A 250 41.68 -0.46 -26.65
N LEU A 251 41.44 0.86 -26.65
CA LEU A 251 42.28 1.82 -27.37
C LEU A 251 43.75 1.77 -26.92
N ASP A 252 44.01 1.69 -25.61
CA ASP A 252 45.37 1.55 -25.08
C ASP A 252 46.03 0.22 -25.49
N GLU A 253 45.25 -0.87 -25.54
CA GLU A 253 45.71 -2.17 -26.05
C GLU A 253 46.06 -2.09 -27.55
N LYS A 254 45.26 -1.40 -28.36
CA LYS A 254 45.57 -1.15 -29.79
C LYS A 254 46.84 -0.33 -29.98
N LYS A 255 47.05 0.71 -29.17
CA LYS A 255 48.30 1.49 -29.17
C LYS A 255 49.52 0.62 -28.89
N GLU A 256 49.43 -0.29 -27.92
CA GLU A 256 50.53 -1.21 -27.57
C GLU A 256 50.82 -2.21 -28.70
N ILE A 257 49.77 -2.75 -29.33
CA ILE A 257 49.90 -3.67 -30.47
C ILE A 257 50.57 -2.98 -31.67
N ALA A 258 50.09 -1.80 -32.07
CA ALA A 258 50.66 -1.00 -33.16
C ALA A 258 52.14 -0.66 -32.89
N THR A 259 52.43 -0.16 -31.68
CA THR A 259 53.81 0.15 -31.26
C THR A 259 54.71 -1.07 -31.31
N SER A 260 54.23 -2.23 -30.85
CA SER A 260 55.01 -3.47 -30.83
C SER A 260 55.28 -3.98 -32.25
N ALA A 261 54.30 -3.90 -33.15
CA ALA A 261 54.46 -4.28 -34.56
C ALA A 261 55.46 -3.36 -35.28
N ALA A 262 55.31 -2.04 -35.14
CA ALA A 262 56.23 -1.05 -35.71
C ALA A 262 57.66 -1.25 -35.18
N LYS A 263 57.81 -1.46 -33.86
CA LYS A 263 59.11 -1.73 -33.24
C LYS A 263 59.75 -3.02 -33.75
N PHE A 264 58.97 -4.08 -33.93
CA PHE A 264 59.50 -5.35 -34.43
C PHE A 264 59.88 -5.25 -35.92
N ALA A 265 59.05 -4.59 -36.73
CA ALA A 265 59.37 -4.28 -38.12
C ALA A 265 60.67 -3.46 -38.23
N ALA A 266 60.83 -2.41 -37.42
CA ALA A 266 62.05 -1.62 -37.36
C ALA A 266 63.31 -2.44 -37.03
N SER A 267 63.18 -3.55 -36.28
CA SER A 267 64.30 -4.42 -35.92
C SER A 267 64.73 -5.40 -37.03
N ILE A 268 63.86 -5.63 -38.03
CA ILE A 268 64.10 -6.55 -39.14
C ILE A 268 64.68 -5.83 -40.37
N VAL A 269 64.32 -4.56 -40.56
CA VAL A 269 64.76 -3.76 -41.70
C VAL A 269 66.25 -3.43 -41.60
N ASP A 270 67.04 -3.74 -42.63
CA ASP A 270 68.46 -3.38 -42.70
C ASP A 270 68.61 -1.90 -43.11
N PRO A 271 69.08 -1.01 -42.21
CA PRO A 271 69.19 0.42 -42.47
C PRO A 271 70.12 0.75 -43.64
N ASN A 272 71.11 -0.11 -43.94
CA ASN A 272 72.07 0.15 -45.01
C ASN A 272 71.51 -0.14 -46.41
N LYS A 273 70.35 -0.79 -46.49
CA LYS A 273 69.69 -1.14 -47.76
C LYS A 273 68.59 -0.14 -48.17
N ILE A 274 68.15 0.74 -47.26
CA ILE A 274 67.04 1.68 -47.49
C ILE A 274 67.22 2.51 -48.77
N GLU A 275 68.36 3.17 -48.95
CA GLU A 275 68.62 3.98 -50.15
C GLU A 275 68.65 3.13 -51.43
N ARG A 276 69.06 1.86 -51.35
CA ARG A 276 69.02 0.92 -52.49
C ARG A 276 67.60 0.46 -52.80
N PHE A 277 66.78 0.23 -51.77
CA PHE A 277 65.36 -0.09 -51.93
C PHE A 277 64.61 1.06 -52.59
N LEU A 278 64.90 2.31 -52.21
CA LEU A 278 64.33 3.50 -52.89
C LEU A 278 64.83 3.66 -54.34
N GLN A 279 66.08 3.35 -54.64
CA GLN A 279 66.66 3.55 -55.98
C GLN A 279 66.27 2.46 -57.00
N TYR A 280 66.22 1.20 -56.57
CA TYR A 280 65.99 0.05 -57.45
C TYR A 280 64.62 -0.63 -57.25
N GLY A 281 63.84 -0.18 -56.26
CA GLY A 281 62.52 -0.74 -55.92
C GLY A 281 62.58 -2.23 -55.64
N GLU A 282 61.55 -2.95 -56.10
CA GLU A 282 61.44 -4.42 -55.98
C GLU A 282 62.60 -5.20 -56.60
N ASN A 283 63.35 -4.59 -57.52
CA ASN A 283 64.50 -5.23 -58.17
C ASN A 283 65.79 -5.17 -57.30
N ALA A 284 65.74 -4.50 -56.15
CA ALA A 284 66.88 -4.41 -55.24
C ALA A 284 67.17 -5.77 -54.57
N PRO A 285 68.45 -6.20 -54.48
CA PRO A 285 68.81 -7.45 -53.80
C PRO A 285 68.37 -7.48 -52.32
N GLY A 286 67.56 -8.48 -51.96
CA GLY A 286 67.02 -8.66 -50.60
C GLY A 286 65.77 -7.83 -50.29
N TYR A 287 65.19 -7.13 -51.27
CA TYR A 287 63.91 -6.41 -51.10
C TYR A 287 62.77 -7.38 -50.77
N LYS A 288 62.52 -8.36 -51.66
CA LYS A 288 61.45 -9.36 -51.47
C LYS A 288 61.59 -10.19 -50.19
N GLU A 289 62.83 -10.51 -49.81
CA GLU A 289 63.10 -11.22 -48.54
C GLU A 289 62.70 -10.39 -47.31
N THR A 290 62.93 -9.07 -47.36
CA THR A 290 62.56 -8.15 -46.28
C THR A 290 61.05 -7.94 -46.24
N GLU A 291 60.44 -7.75 -47.41
CA GLU A 291 58.99 -7.64 -47.61
C GLU A 291 58.25 -8.88 -47.08
N ASP A 292 58.69 -10.09 -47.43
CA ASP A 292 58.14 -11.36 -46.93
C ASP A 292 58.21 -11.47 -45.40
N MET A 293 59.28 -10.93 -44.79
CA MET A 293 59.41 -10.90 -43.33
C MET A 293 58.46 -9.89 -42.70
N LEU A 294 58.28 -8.71 -43.31
CA LEU A 294 57.35 -7.69 -42.83
C LEU A 294 55.89 -8.16 -42.95
N TYR A 295 55.51 -8.83 -44.06
CA TYR A 295 54.20 -9.49 -44.20
C TYR A 295 53.95 -10.48 -43.07
N LYS A 296 54.94 -11.30 -42.71
CA LYS A 296 54.83 -12.22 -41.55
C LYS A 296 54.66 -11.48 -40.22
N ILE A 297 55.26 -10.30 -40.04
CA ILE A 297 55.07 -9.51 -38.81
C ILE A 297 53.65 -8.99 -38.74
N ARG A 298 53.16 -8.35 -39.80
CA ARG A 298 51.78 -7.87 -39.91
C ARG A 298 50.80 -9.02 -39.68
N ASP A 299 51.01 -10.15 -40.36
CA ASP A 299 50.13 -11.31 -40.28
C ASP A 299 50.18 -12.04 -38.92
N ASN A 300 51.17 -11.78 -38.07
CA ASN A 300 51.19 -12.30 -36.70
C ASN A 300 50.75 -11.25 -35.67
N ALA A 301 50.70 -9.97 -36.03
CA ALA A 301 50.25 -8.89 -35.17
C ALA A 301 48.73 -8.70 -35.29
N VAL A 302 47.98 -9.45 -34.47
CA VAL A 302 46.51 -9.42 -34.46
C VAL A 302 46.00 -8.00 -34.19
N GLY A 303 45.23 -7.44 -35.14
CA GLY A 303 44.64 -6.10 -35.03
C GLY A 303 45.39 -5.01 -35.78
N VAL A 304 46.58 -5.28 -36.33
CA VAL A 304 47.28 -4.39 -37.25
C VAL A 304 46.72 -4.59 -38.66
N ALA A 305 46.13 -3.53 -39.21
CA ALA A 305 45.57 -3.52 -40.56
C ALA A 305 46.65 -3.23 -41.62
N TYR A 306 47.51 -2.25 -41.34
CA TYR A 306 48.58 -1.82 -42.24
C TYR A 306 49.93 -1.80 -41.52
N LEU A 307 50.98 -2.17 -42.24
CA LEU A 307 52.35 -2.09 -41.78
C LEU A 307 53.20 -1.59 -42.94
N TYR A 308 53.95 -0.51 -42.73
CA TYR A 308 54.71 0.13 -43.79
C TYR A 308 56.05 0.63 -43.26
N ILE A 309 57.01 0.76 -44.16
CA ILE A 309 58.31 1.36 -43.89
C ILE A 309 58.41 2.60 -44.77
N VAL A 310 58.65 3.73 -44.15
CA VAL A 310 58.58 5.04 -44.82
C VAL A 310 59.75 5.92 -44.42
N LYS A 311 60.18 6.78 -45.33
CA LYS A 311 61.12 7.86 -45.05
C LYS A 311 60.34 9.17 -45.01
N ILE A 312 60.46 9.90 -43.91
CA ILE A 312 59.78 11.19 -43.75
C ILE A 312 60.68 12.32 -44.24
N GLU A 313 60.21 13.08 -45.23
CA GLU A 313 60.92 14.19 -45.85
C GLU A 313 60.04 15.45 -45.85
N GLY A 314 60.21 16.30 -44.83
CA GLY A 314 59.35 17.47 -44.65
C GLY A 314 57.95 17.05 -44.22
N GLU A 315 56.93 17.41 -44.99
CA GLU A 315 55.54 17.00 -44.76
C GLU A 315 55.16 15.73 -45.54
N ASP A 316 56.10 15.13 -46.28
CA ASP A 316 55.83 13.97 -47.13
C ASP A 316 56.39 12.68 -46.52
N MET A 317 55.60 11.64 -46.63
CA MET A 317 55.93 10.25 -46.36
C MET A 317 56.30 9.55 -47.67
N VAL A 318 57.54 9.08 -47.76
CA VAL A 318 58.07 8.35 -48.92
C VAL A 318 58.04 6.86 -48.61
N PHE A 319 57.19 6.09 -49.29
CA PHE A 319 57.05 4.66 -49.04
C PHE A 319 58.26 3.87 -49.54
N ILE A 320 58.73 2.94 -48.72
CA ILE A 320 59.81 1.99 -49.03
C ILE A 320 59.23 0.58 -49.11
N PHE A 321 58.35 0.26 -48.16
CA PHE A 321 57.47 -0.90 -48.18
C PHE A 321 56.08 -0.41 -47.76
N ASP A 322 55.06 -0.75 -48.53
CA ASP A 322 53.66 -0.56 -48.15
C ASP A 322 52.98 -1.92 -48.22
N LEU A 323 52.67 -2.51 -47.06
CA LEU A 323 52.04 -3.82 -47.05
C LEU A 323 50.53 -3.62 -47.09
N ASP A 324 49.90 -4.16 -48.13
CA ASP A 324 48.46 -4.08 -48.37
C ASP A 324 47.61 -4.44 -47.13
N ALA A 325 46.34 -4.05 -47.13
CA ALA A 325 45.42 -4.61 -46.14
C ALA A 325 45.37 -6.14 -46.29
N ARG A 326 45.19 -6.82 -45.17
CA ARG A 326 44.85 -8.24 -45.16
C ARG A 326 43.53 -8.47 -45.92
N SER A 327 43.42 -9.52 -46.75
CA SER A 327 42.21 -9.78 -47.56
C SER A 327 40.93 -9.99 -46.74
N ASP A 328 41.04 -10.33 -45.46
CA ASP A 328 39.93 -10.37 -44.50
C ASP A 328 39.37 -8.97 -44.15
N TYR A 329 40.11 -7.89 -44.40
CA TYR A 329 39.65 -6.50 -44.24
C TYR A 329 38.98 -5.91 -45.50
N GLU A 330 39.11 -6.56 -46.67
CA GLU A 330 38.48 -6.13 -47.94
C GLU A 330 36.94 -6.20 -47.92
N ASN A 331 36.33 -6.98 -47.01
CA ASN A 331 34.87 -7.12 -46.91
C ASN A 331 34.16 -5.93 -46.22
N PHE A 332 34.87 -4.90 -45.78
CA PHE A 332 34.36 -3.89 -44.85
C PHE A 332 34.19 -2.48 -45.44
N GLY A 333 33.80 -2.39 -46.71
CA GLY A 333 33.30 -1.15 -47.32
C GLY A 333 34.38 -0.19 -47.82
N TYR A 334 35.62 -0.66 -47.94
CA TYR A 334 36.69 0.06 -48.63
C TYR A 334 36.53 -0.12 -50.15
N GLU A 335 36.25 0.97 -50.88
CA GLU A 335 36.55 1.10 -52.33
C GLU A 335 37.87 1.87 -52.51
N GLY A 336 38.90 1.54 -51.73
CA GLY A 336 40.21 2.19 -51.78
C GLY A 336 41.21 1.33 -52.56
N ASP A 337 41.79 1.93 -53.60
CA ASP A 337 42.74 1.41 -54.60
C ASP A 337 43.47 0.08 -54.26
N ASP A 338 43.25 -0.92 -55.10
CA ASP A 338 43.67 -2.34 -55.01
C ASP A 338 45.21 -2.60 -54.97
N GLU A 339 46.08 -1.60 -54.81
CA GLU A 339 47.54 -1.81 -54.78
C GLU A 339 48.23 -0.83 -53.81
N GLY A 340 49.00 -1.36 -52.86
CA GLY A 340 49.88 -0.60 -51.98
C GLY A 340 50.88 0.27 -52.75
N TYR A 341 51.37 1.32 -52.09
CA TYR A 341 52.23 2.30 -52.73
C TYR A 341 53.60 1.70 -53.12
N ALA A 342 53.94 1.83 -54.41
CA ALA A 342 55.24 1.41 -54.91
C ALA A 342 56.41 2.15 -54.22
N PRO A 343 57.60 1.54 -54.11
CA PRO A 343 58.76 2.18 -53.50
C PRO A 343 59.11 3.53 -54.13
N GLY A 344 59.28 4.55 -53.30
CA GLY A 344 59.56 5.93 -53.69
C GLY A 344 58.30 6.79 -53.91
N HIS A 345 57.09 6.22 -53.83
CA HIS A 345 55.85 6.98 -53.89
C HIS A 345 55.74 7.94 -52.70
N ARG A 346 55.25 9.16 -52.93
CA ARG A 346 55.16 10.21 -51.92
C ARG A 346 53.72 10.53 -51.62
N VAL A 347 53.35 10.42 -50.36
CA VAL A 347 52.05 10.81 -49.84
C VAL A 347 52.28 11.83 -48.74
N ARG A 348 51.42 12.84 -48.66
CA ARG A 348 51.50 13.82 -47.57
C ARG A 348 51.16 13.13 -46.24
N LEU A 349 51.90 13.45 -45.17
CA LEU A 349 51.55 13.02 -43.82
C LEU A 349 50.12 13.46 -43.47
N ASP A 350 49.40 12.60 -42.76
CA ASP A 350 48.08 12.93 -42.23
C ASP A 350 48.16 14.13 -41.27
N GLU A 351 47.05 14.88 -41.17
CA GLU A 351 47.01 16.16 -40.45
C GLU A 351 47.46 16.02 -38.98
N GLU A 352 47.14 14.90 -38.35
CA GLU A 352 47.49 14.57 -36.97
C GLU A 352 49.01 14.41 -36.78
N PHE A 353 49.73 13.97 -37.82
CA PHE A 353 51.17 13.75 -37.77
C PHE A 353 52.02 14.94 -38.19
N LEU A 354 51.42 15.98 -38.79
CA LEU A 354 52.14 17.20 -39.20
C LEU A 354 52.83 17.91 -38.03
N CYS A 355 52.28 17.81 -36.81
CA CYS A 355 52.89 18.39 -35.62
C CYS A 355 54.18 17.69 -35.17
N TYR A 356 54.44 16.46 -35.64
CA TYR A 356 55.62 15.67 -35.30
C TYR A 356 56.72 15.74 -36.36
N VAL A 357 56.59 16.56 -37.41
CA VAL A 357 57.57 16.64 -38.52
C VAL A 357 59.00 16.88 -38.03
N ASP A 358 59.20 17.75 -37.04
CA ASP A 358 60.54 18.00 -36.49
C ASP A 358 61.04 16.83 -35.63
N ASP A 359 60.14 16.15 -34.92
CA ASP A 359 60.48 14.93 -34.16
C ASP A 359 60.85 13.76 -35.08
N PHE A 360 60.21 13.65 -36.25
CA PHE A 360 60.59 12.71 -37.31
C PHE A 360 62.00 13.00 -37.86
N LYS A 361 62.34 14.28 -38.07
CA LYS A 361 63.70 14.67 -38.52
C LYS A 361 64.76 14.36 -37.48
N GLU A 362 64.45 14.50 -36.20
CA GLU A 362 65.35 14.20 -35.09
C GLU A 362 65.46 12.70 -34.79
N GLY A 363 64.69 11.85 -35.49
CA GLY A 363 64.73 10.42 -35.28
C GLY A 363 64.08 9.99 -33.97
N LYS A 364 63.13 10.75 -33.40
CA LYS A 364 62.47 10.39 -32.13
C LYS A 364 61.39 9.33 -32.33
N ILE A 365 61.05 8.64 -31.23
CA ILE A 365 59.86 7.79 -31.17
C ILE A 365 58.63 8.69 -31.13
N ILE A 366 57.70 8.50 -32.04
CA ILE A 366 56.46 9.28 -32.11
C ILE A 366 55.40 8.58 -31.26
N PRO A 367 54.67 9.31 -30.41
CA PRO A 367 53.61 8.71 -29.61
C PRO A 367 52.51 8.12 -30.51
N PRO A 368 51.90 6.98 -30.12
CA PRO A 368 50.75 6.43 -30.83
C PRO A 368 49.64 7.48 -30.93
N THR A 369 49.21 7.77 -32.15
CA THR A 369 48.25 8.84 -32.44
C THR A 369 47.03 8.25 -33.11
N GLU A 370 45.86 8.69 -32.67
CA GLU A 370 44.56 8.29 -33.19
C GLU A 370 44.21 9.20 -34.38
N SER A 371 43.80 8.60 -35.49
CA SER A 371 43.23 9.30 -36.64
C SER A 371 41.81 8.81 -36.87
N ASP A 372 40.87 9.75 -36.92
CA ASP A 372 39.44 9.51 -37.13
C ASP A 372 39.03 10.28 -38.39
N ASN A 373 39.20 9.62 -39.54
CA ASN A 373 38.84 10.15 -40.84
C ASN A 373 37.52 9.55 -41.31
N SER A 374 36.88 10.20 -42.31
CA SER A 374 35.55 9.82 -42.83
C SER A 374 35.43 8.37 -43.35
N TYR A 375 36.54 7.64 -43.44
CA TYR A 375 36.66 6.31 -44.05
C TYR A 375 37.32 5.24 -43.16
N SER A 376 38.00 5.60 -42.06
CA SER A 376 38.62 4.63 -41.14
C SER A 376 39.00 5.25 -39.80
N TRP A 377 38.80 4.47 -38.72
CA TRP A 377 39.23 4.83 -37.36
C TRP A 377 40.39 3.93 -36.93
N ILE A 378 41.60 4.49 -36.91
CA ILE A 378 42.84 3.75 -36.69
C ILE A 378 43.72 4.43 -35.64
N VAL A 379 44.62 3.63 -35.06
CA VAL A 379 45.71 4.10 -34.21
C VAL A 379 47.03 3.78 -34.91
N THR A 380 47.77 4.82 -35.23
CA THR A 380 49.04 4.72 -35.95
C THR A 380 50.21 4.93 -35.00
N SER A 381 51.21 4.07 -35.10
CA SER A 381 52.45 4.15 -34.32
C SER A 381 53.68 4.12 -35.22
N PHE A 382 54.59 5.07 -35.05
CA PHE A 382 55.85 5.14 -35.78
C PHE A 382 57.05 4.82 -34.89
N TYR A 383 57.94 3.95 -35.38
CA TYR A 383 59.17 3.57 -34.70
C TYR A 383 60.40 3.81 -35.59
N PRO A 384 61.43 4.56 -35.13
CA PRO A 384 62.59 4.91 -35.94
C PRO A 384 63.51 3.71 -36.19
N VAL A 385 64.12 3.69 -37.37
CA VAL A 385 65.17 2.75 -37.78
C VAL A 385 66.49 3.51 -37.88
N TYR A 386 67.50 3.09 -37.11
CA TYR A 386 68.80 3.75 -37.07
C TYR A 386 69.87 2.97 -37.83
N ASP A 387 70.77 3.68 -38.51
CA ASP A 387 71.99 3.10 -39.07
C ASP A 387 73.04 2.81 -37.99
N SER A 388 74.15 2.17 -38.39
CA SER A 388 75.28 1.87 -37.51
C SER A 388 75.99 3.11 -36.92
N LYS A 389 75.69 4.32 -37.42
CA LYS A 389 76.21 5.60 -36.95
C LYS A 389 75.21 6.33 -36.02
N GLY A 390 74.03 5.76 -35.80
CA GLY A 390 72.96 6.33 -34.97
C GLY A 390 72.09 7.35 -35.68
N ASN A 391 72.17 7.49 -37.02
CA ASN A 391 71.27 8.36 -37.77
C ASN A 391 69.97 7.61 -38.09
N CYS A 392 68.83 8.26 -37.91
CA CYS A 392 67.55 7.71 -38.34
C CYS A 392 67.48 7.74 -39.87
N VAL A 393 67.24 6.58 -40.50
CA VAL A 393 67.20 6.44 -41.96
C VAL A 393 65.78 6.29 -42.51
N CYS A 394 64.87 5.73 -41.72
CA CYS A 394 63.45 5.58 -42.03
C CYS A 394 62.67 5.26 -40.74
N TYR A 395 61.36 5.15 -40.87
CA TYR A 395 60.43 4.77 -39.81
C TYR A 395 59.64 3.53 -40.23
N ALA A 396 59.36 2.65 -39.28
CA ALA A 396 58.31 1.66 -39.42
C ALA A 396 57.01 2.25 -38.86
N GLY A 397 55.96 2.32 -39.66
CA GLY A 397 54.61 2.70 -39.27
C GLY A 397 53.71 1.47 -39.20
N ALA A 398 52.86 1.39 -38.19
CA ALA A 398 51.86 0.35 -38.06
C ALA A 398 50.52 0.96 -37.64
N ASP A 399 49.46 0.55 -38.32
CA ASP A 399 48.10 1.03 -38.07
C ASP A 399 47.25 -0.10 -37.48
N ALA A 400 46.75 0.11 -36.27
CA ALA A 400 45.78 -0.79 -35.65
C ALA A 400 44.35 -0.27 -35.84
N SER A 401 43.45 -1.11 -36.34
CA SER A 401 42.04 -0.75 -36.53
C SER A 401 41.27 -0.72 -35.21
N VAL A 402 40.49 0.35 -35.00
CA VAL A 402 39.59 0.57 -33.85
C VAL A 402 38.12 0.28 -34.21
N GLU A 403 37.82 0.02 -35.47
CA GLU A 403 36.44 -0.10 -35.98
C GLU A 403 35.63 -1.24 -35.34
N TYR A 404 36.29 -2.35 -35.00
CA TYR A 404 35.67 -3.49 -34.30
C TYR A 404 35.22 -3.18 -32.86
N VAL A 405 35.71 -2.08 -32.28
CA VAL A 405 35.36 -1.68 -30.91
C VAL A 405 33.88 -1.29 -30.81
N ALA A 406 33.29 -0.71 -31.87
CA ALA A 406 31.90 -0.24 -31.84
C ALA A 406 30.87 -1.38 -31.74
N GLU A 407 31.02 -2.44 -32.53
CA GLU A 407 30.14 -3.62 -32.48
C GLU A 407 30.27 -4.36 -31.15
N TYR A 408 31.51 -4.52 -30.66
CA TYR A 408 31.77 -5.14 -29.37
C TYR A 408 31.18 -4.33 -28.20
N LEU A 409 31.29 -2.99 -28.25
CA LEU A 409 30.68 -2.12 -27.25
C LEU A 409 29.16 -2.29 -27.19
N MET A 410 28.49 -2.47 -28.33
CA MET A 410 27.05 -2.73 -28.37
C MET A 410 26.70 -4.07 -27.71
N GLU A 411 27.46 -5.13 -27.99
CA GLU A 411 27.28 -6.44 -27.35
C GLU A 411 27.52 -6.37 -25.83
N PHE A 412 28.58 -5.67 -25.42
CA PHE A 412 28.91 -5.41 -24.03
C PHE A 412 27.78 -4.64 -23.31
N MET A 413 27.22 -3.61 -23.95
CA MET A 413 26.06 -2.88 -23.42
C MET A 413 24.86 -3.80 -23.17
N TRP A 414 24.55 -4.70 -24.11
CA TRP A 414 23.46 -5.67 -23.93
C TRP A 414 23.70 -6.60 -22.73
N ARG A 415 24.94 -7.08 -22.57
CA ARG A 415 25.35 -7.91 -21.42
C ARG A 415 25.14 -7.17 -20.11
N VAL A 416 25.58 -5.91 -20.00
CA VAL A 416 25.41 -5.07 -18.80
C VAL A 416 23.92 -4.81 -18.53
N LEU A 417 23.16 -4.42 -19.55
CA LEU A 417 21.74 -4.12 -19.43
C LEU A 417 20.96 -5.32 -18.86
N LEU A 418 21.21 -6.53 -19.38
CA LEU A 418 20.51 -7.75 -18.95
C LEU A 418 20.77 -8.07 -17.47
N VAL A 419 22.02 -7.93 -17.01
CA VAL A 419 22.38 -8.13 -15.60
C VAL A 419 21.70 -7.06 -14.74
N MET A 420 21.73 -5.81 -15.18
CA MET A 420 21.16 -4.68 -14.44
C MET A 420 19.65 -4.76 -14.31
N ILE A 421 18.90 -5.19 -15.34
CA ILE A 421 17.44 -5.35 -15.26
C ILE A 421 17.06 -6.30 -14.13
N GLY A 422 17.76 -7.44 -13.97
CA GLY A 422 17.50 -8.37 -12.88
C GLY A 422 17.70 -7.74 -11.49
N ILE A 423 18.75 -6.92 -11.35
CA ILE A 423 19.04 -6.19 -10.12
C ILE A 423 17.96 -5.13 -9.85
N ILE A 424 17.53 -4.36 -10.85
CA ILE A 424 16.42 -3.38 -10.71
C ILE A 424 15.17 -4.07 -10.19
N ILE A 425 14.74 -5.15 -10.84
CA ILE A 425 13.50 -5.85 -10.47
C ILE A 425 13.61 -6.31 -9.00
N THR A 426 14.79 -6.74 -8.57
CA THR A 426 15.05 -7.13 -7.18
C THR A 426 14.97 -5.94 -6.22
N ILE A 427 15.58 -4.80 -6.56
CA ILE A 427 15.51 -3.56 -5.77
C ILE A 427 14.06 -3.09 -5.64
N LEU A 428 13.32 -3.05 -6.76
CA LEU A 428 11.92 -2.63 -6.79
C LEU A 428 11.04 -3.58 -5.98
N ALA A 429 11.19 -4.89 -6.16
CA ALA A 429 10.43 -5.88 -5.40
C ALA A 429 10.68 -5.75 -3.90
N ASN A 430 11.95 -5.56 -3.49
CA ASN A 430 12.32 -5.35 -2.10
C ASN A 430 11.70 -4.06 -1.56
N GLY A 431 11.88 -2.94 -2.27
CA GLY A 431 11.33 -1.64 -1.88
C GLY A 431 9.81 -1.61 -1.79
N MET A 432 9.10 -2.26 -2.71
CA MET A 432 7.65 -2.40 -2.66
C MET A 432 7.20 -3.26 -1.49
N TRP A 433 7.94 -4.32 -1.17
CA TRP A 433 7.62 -5.22 -0.06
C TRP A 433 7.86 -4.55 1.30
N THR A 434 8.99 -3.88 1.49
CA THR A 434 9.32 -3.14 2.72
C THR A 434 8.33 -1.98 2.91
N THR A 435 8.14 -1.15 1.90
CA THR A 435 7.16 -0.04 1.93
C THR A 435 5.75 -0.54 2.25
N GLY A 436 5.35 -1.68 1.67
CA GLY A 436 4.06 -2.30 1.95
C GLY A 436 3.91 -2.63 3.43
N ARG A 437 4.84 -3.39 4.01
CA ARG A 437 4.71 -3.96 5.35
C ARG A 437 5.00 -3.01 6.50
N TYR A 438 5.89 -2.05 6.29
CA TYR A 438 6.35 -1.14 7.33
C TYR A 438 5.58 0.19 7.30
N LEU A 439 5.07 0.62 6.15
CA LEU A 439 4.43 1.93 6.00
C LEU A 439 2.98 1.83 5.52
N VAL A 440 2.76 1.33 4.30
CA VAL A 440 1.45 1.44 3.63
C VAL A 440 0.38 0.64 4.36
N TYR A 441 0.64 -0.61 4.70
CA TYR A 441 -0.38 -1.45 5.33
C TYR A 441 -0.74 -0.98 6.75
N PRO A 442 0.20 -0.65 7.65
CA PRO A 442 -0.13 -0.09 8.96
C PRO A 442 -0.93 1.22 8.85
N ILE A 443 -0.47 2.17 8.02
CA ILE A 443 -1.13 3.48 7.89
C ILE A 443 -2.55 3.33 7.35
N SER A 444 -2.75 2.58 6.27
CA SER A 444 -4.09 2.37 5.71
C SER A 444 -5.02 1.63 6.67
N ARG A 445 -4.49 0.74 7.53
CA ARG A 445 -5.27 0.05 8.56
C ARG A 445 -5.70 0.98 9.68
N MET A 446 -4.80 1.85 10.13
CA MET A 446 -5.11 2.89 11.10
C MET A 446 -6.20 3.82 10.57
N GLY A 447 -6.07 4.28 9.32
CA GLY A 447 -7.06 5.13 8.67
C GLY A 447 -8.45 4.51 8.65
N LEU A 448 -8.57 3.24 8.22
CA LEU A 448 -9.82 2.48 8.28
C LEU A 448 -10.37 2.32 9.71
N GLY A 449 -9.50 2.07 10.69
CA GLY A 449 -9.89 1.94 12.09
C GLY A 449 -10.48 3.23 12.65
N VAL A 450 -9.85 4.37 12.33
CA VAL A 450 -10.34 5.70 12.70
C VAL A 450 -11.67 6.02 12.00
N GLU A 451 -11.80 5.70 10.71
CA GLU A 451 -13.07 5.92 10.00
C GLU A 451 -14.22 5.10 10.61
N ARG A 452 -13.96 3.86 11.03
CA ARG A 452 -14.96 3.04 11.76
C ARG A 452 -15.31 3.64 13.11
N PHE A 453 -14.33 4.20 13.82
CA PHE A 453 -14.57 4.89 15.07
C PHE A 453 -15.46 6.13 14.88
N ILE A 454 -15.19 6.94 13.85
CA ILE A 454 -16.00 8.11 13.51
C ILE A 454 -17.43 7.69 13.13
N LYS A 455 -17.59 6.65 12.31
CA LYS A 455 -18.91 6.13 11.88
C LYS A 455 -19.74 5.52 13.01
N ALA A 456 -19.14 5.18 14.15
CA ALA A 456 -19.87 4.66 15.30
C ALA A 456 -20.81 5.72 15.92
N GLY A 457 -20.54 7.01 15.71
CA GLY A 457 -21.36 8.11 16.24
C GLY A 457 -21.50 8.03 17.75
N ASP A 458 -22.74 8.13 18.26
CA ASP A 458 -23.04 8.12 19.69
C ASP A 458 -23.31 6.71 20.27
N ASN A 459 -23.24 5.67 19.45
CA ASN A 459 -23.50 4.31 19.91
C ASN A 459 -22.27 3.72 20.61
N GLN A 460 -22.31 3.69 21.95
CA GLN A 460 -21.21 3.17 22.77
C GLN A 460 -20.77 1.75 22.42
N VAL A 461 -21.70 0.86 22.02
CA VAL A 461 -21.34 -0.53 21.68
C VAL A 461 -20.49 -0.56 20.41
N GLU A 462 -20.84 0.26 19.42
CA GLU A 462 -20.08 0.38 18.18
C GLU A 462 -18.77 1.13 18.40
N ILE A 463 -18.72 2.14 19.28
CA ILE A 463 -17.48 2.82 19.69
C ILE A 463 -16.52 1.79 20.31
N ASP A 464 -16.99 1.02 21.30
CA ASP A 464 -16.16 0.03 22.01
C ASP A 464 -15.68 -1.09 21.07
N LYS A 465 -16.48 -1.43 20.06
CA LYS A 465 -16.10 -2.37 19.00
C LYS A 465 -15.04 -1.75 18.09
N ALA A 466 -15.21 -0.51 17.64
CA ALA A 466 -14.25 0.19 16.79
C ALA A 466 -12.89 0.35 17.49
N VAL A 467 -12.87 0.73 18.78
CA VAL A 467 -11.64 0.81 19.58
C VAL A 467 -10.96 -0.55 19.70
N ARG A 468 -11.73 -1.62 19.96
CA ARG A 468 -11.17 -2.99 20.01
C ARG A 468 -10.57 -3.40 18.67
N ASP A 469 -11.24 -3.10 17.56
CA ASP A 469 -10.75 -3.45 16.23
C ASP A 469 -9.50 -2.64 15.85
N LEU A 470 -9.43 -1.36 16.20
CA LEU A 470 -8.24 -0.53 16.05
C LEU A 470 -7.05 -1.11 16.85
N ARG A 471 -7.28 -1.56 18.08
CA ARG A 471 -6.24 -2.20 18.91
C ARG A 471 -5.83 -3.59 18.43
N LYS A 472 -6.66 -4.29 17.67
CA LYS A 472 -6.30 -5.59 17.06
C LYS A 472 -5.33 -5.44 15.88
N ILE A 473 -5.16 -4.23 15.34
CA ILE A 473 -4.19 -3.98 14.26
C ILE A 473 -2.79 -4.37 14.74
N ASP A 474 -2.43 -4.03 15.98
CA ASP A 474 -1.22 -4.51 16.66
C ASP A 474 0.07 -4.14 15.91
N VAL A 475 0.22 -2.86 15.53
CA VAL A 475 1.38 -2.34 14.80
C VAL A 475 2.62 -2.33 15.70
N HIS A 476 3.73 -2.87 15.20
CA HIS A 476 5.02 -3.01 15.86
C HIS A 476 6.17 -2.77 14.86
N THR A 477 6.25 -1.59 14.27
CA THR A 477 7.29 -1.25 13.27
C THR A 477 8.61 -0.81 13.91
N GLY A 478 8.60 -0.37 15.18
CA GLY A 478 9.76 0.16 15.89
C GLY A 478 10.13 1.58 15.50
N ASP A 479 9.27 2.27 14.75
CA ASP A 479 9.50 3.60 14.18
C ASP A 479 8.32 4.57 14.45
N GLU A 480 8.31 5.73 13.82
CA GLU A 480 7.27 6.76 13.97
C GLU A 480 5.86 6.26 13.61
N VAL A 481 5.75 5.23 12.77
CA VAL A 481 4.46 4.62 12.41
C VAL A 481 3.86 3.90 13.61
N GLU A 482 4.68 3.24 14.43
CA GLU A 482 4.23 2.61 15.68
C GLU A 482 3.89 3.67 16.73
N MET A 483 4.68 4.74 16.84
CA MET A 483 4.36 5.85 17.75
C MET A 483 3.01 6.50 17.40
N LEU A 484 2.76 6.72 16.10
CA LEU A 484 1.48 7.22 15.61
C LEU A 484 0.34 6.24 15.92
N TYR A 485 0.54 4.94 15.72
CA TYR A 485 -0.44 3.90 16.05
C TYR A 485 -0.83 3.92 17.52
N GLN A 486 0.15 3.93 18.41
CA GLN A 486 -0.07 3.97 19.85
C GLN A 486 -0.82 5.26 20.25
N SER A 487 -0.45 6.40 19.67
CA SER A 487 -1.11 7.69 19.91
C SER A 487 -2.57 7.68 19.49
N ILE A 488 -2.90 7.16 18.30
CA ILE A 488 -4.27 7.03 17.82
C ILE A 488 -5.08 6.05 18.70
N CYS A 489 -4.49 4.93 19.11
CA CYS A 489 -5.16 3.99 20.02
C CYS A 489 -5.49 4.61 21.37
N ASN A 490 -4.54 5.35 21.96
CA ASN A 490 -4.74 6.03 23.23
C ASN A 490 -5.79 7.14 23.10
N MET A 491 -5.76 7.91 22.01
CA MET A 491 -6.78 8.92 21.73
C MET A 491 -8.18 8.30 21.62
N ALA A 492 -8.34 7.24 20.83
CA ALA A 492 -9.62 6.57 20.64
C ALA A 492 -10.15 5.93 21.93
N LEU A 493 -9.27 5.33 22.75
CA LEU A 493 -9.61 4.82 24.08
C LEU A 493 -10.08 5.93 25.02
N ASN A 494 -9.29 6.99 25.17
CA ASN A 494 -9.61 8.10 26.05
C ASN A 494 -10.91 8.79 25.63
N GLN A 495 -11.14 8.97 24.33
CA GLN A 495 -12.36 9.56 23.80
C GLN A 495 -13.58 8.66 24.04
N ALA A 496 -13.45 7.34 23.87
CA ALA A 496 -14.51 6.39 24.20
C ALA A 496 -14.87 6.39 25.69
N GLU A 497 -13.87 6.51 26.57
CA GLU A 497 -14.07 6.63 28.02
C GLU A 497 -14.72 7.97 28.40
N GLN A 498 -14.29 9.07 27.80
CA GLN A 498 -14.91 10.38 28.00
C GLN A 498 -16.39 10.36 27.59
N ILE A 499 -16.73 9.86 26.40
CA ILE A 499 -18.12 9.75 25.95
C ILE A 499 -18.95 8.91 26.94
N ARG A 500 -18.40 7.78 27.42
CA ARG A 500 -19.06 6.94 28.42
C ARG A 500 -19.30 7.68 29.74
N SER A 501 -18.30 8.43 30.21
CA SER A 501 -18.40 9.21 31.45
C SER A 501 -19.44 10.33 31.35
N ILE A 502 -19.50 11.03 30.21
CA ILE A 502 -20.48 12.08 29.95
C ILE A 502 -21.88 11.48 29.97
N ARG A 503 -22.10 10.33 29.32
CA ARG A 503 -23.40 9.66 29.33
C ARG A 503 -23.84 9.26 30.74
N HIS A 504 -22.95 8.65 31.52
CA HIS A 504 -23.26 8.31 32.91
C HIS A 504 -23.54 9.54 33.77
N PHE A 505 -22.78 10.62 33.55
CA PHE A 505 -23.03 11.88 34.23
C PHE A 505 -24.40 12.46 33.89
N THR A 506 -24.79 12.46 32.61
CA THR A 506 -26.12 12.91 32.16
C THR A 506 -27.23 12.05 32.78
N GLU A 507 -27.12 10.72 32.71
CA GLU A 507 -28.10 9.79 33.30
C GLU A 507 -28.25 9.99 34.82
N ASN A 508 -27.13 10.15 35.54
CA ASN A 508 -27.14 10.39 36.98
C ASN A 508 -27.74 11.76 37.31
N THR A 509 -27.44 12.79 36.51
CA THR A 509 -27.99 14.14 36.67
C THR A 509 -29.51 14.13 36.46
N THR A 510 -30.01 13.45 35.43
CA THR A 510 -31.46 13.32 35.19
C THR A 510 -32.15 12.60 36.35
N LYS A 511 -31.60 11.47 36.82
CA LYS A 511 -32.15 10.74 37.98
C LYS A 511 -32.13 11.56 39.26
N MET A 512 -31.07 12.32 39.49
CA MET A 512 -30.96 13.20 40.65
C MET A 512 -32.00 14.31 40.60
N GLN A 513 -32.17 14.98 39.45
CA GLN A 513 -33.22 15.98 39.24
C GLN A 513 -34.61 15.37 39.48
N ASP A 514 -34.91 14.18 38.94
CA ASP A 514 -36.20 13.50 39.15
C ASP A 514 -36.45 13.19 40.62
N GLY A 515 -35.44 12.66 41.32
CA GLY A 515 -35.51 12.38 42.75
C GLY A 515 -35.74 13.63 43.60
N LEU A 516 -35.08 14.74 43.27
CA LEU A 516 -35.28 16.02 43.94
C LEU A 516 -36.70 16.57 43.71
N ILE A 517 -37.21 16.50 42.48
CA ILE A 517 -38.59 16.93 42.16
C ILE A 517 -39.60 16.15 43.00
N VAL A 518 -39.49 14.82 43.04
CA VAL A 518 -40.39 13.96 43.83
C VAL A 518 -40.26 14.24 45.33
N THR A 519 -39.04 14.46 45.82
CA THR A 519 -38.80 14.75 47.25
C THR A 519 -39.37 16.11 47.65
N MET A 520 -39.15 17.16 46.85
CA MET A 520 -39.68 18.50 47.12
C MET A 520 -41.21 18.52 47.07
N ALA A 521 -41.80 17.86 46.07
CA ALA A 521 -43.24 17.66 46.01
C ALA A 521 -43.75 16.95 47.26
N GLY A 522 -43.08 15.86 47.68
CA GLY A 522 -43.45 15.10 48.88
C GLY A 522 -43.39 15.92 50.17
N LEU A 523 -42.42 16.82 50.30
CA LEU A 523 -42.32 17.72 51.46
C LEU A 523 -43.50 18.68 51.53
N VAL A 524 -43.94 19.23 50.40
CA VAL A 524 -45.11 20.12 50.35
C VAL A 524 -46.39 19.34 50.61
N GLU A 525 -46.51 18.11 50.09
CA GLU A 525 -47.71 17.31 50.28
C GLU A 525 -47.87 16.81 51.72
N ASN A 526 -46.77 16.55 52.44
CA ASN A 526 -46.82 16.20 53.87
C ASN A 526 -47.34 17.34 54.79
N HIS A 527 -47.47 18.58 54.29
CA HIS A 527 -48.15 19.65 55.02
C HIS A 527 -49.69 19.53 54.97
N ASP A 528 -50.22 18.78 54.02
CA ASP A 528 -51.64 18.43 53.86
C ASP A 528 -51.85 16.99 54.42
N GLU A 529 -53.07 16.59 54.76
CA GLU A 529 -53.39 15.23 55.24
C GLU A 529 -53.19 14.13 54.16
N SER A 530 -52.59 14.46 53.03
CA SER A 530 -52.34 13.55 51.92
C SER A 530 -51.07 12.75 52.13
N SER A 531 -51.21 11.43 51.98
CA SER A 531 -50.05 10.53 51.91
C SER A 531 -49.16 10.88 50.72
N GLY A 532 -47.83 10.69 50.83
CA GLY A 532 -46.89 10.80 49.72
C GLY A 532 -47.21 9.91 48.49
N ALA A 533 -48.14 8.96 48.62
CA ALA A 533 -48.67 8.19 47.49
C ALA A 533 -49.51 9.03 46.51
N HIS A 534 -50.08 10.16 46.93
CA HIS A 534 -50.87 11.06 46.07
C HIS A 534 -50.06 11.49 44.83
N ILE A 535 -48.85 12.01 45.05
CA ILE A 535 -47.93 12.45 43.98
C ILE A 535 -47.62 11.33 42.98
N GLN A 536 -47.38 10.12 43.47
CA GLN A 536 -47.06 8.98 42.61
C GLN A 536 -48.27 8.48 41.82
N LYS A 537 -49.47 8.51 42.43
CA LYS A 537 -50.73 8.16 41.79
C LYS A 537 -51.07 9.14 40.67
N THR A 538 -51.08 10.44 40.97
CA THR A 538 -51.44 11.47 39.98
C THR A 538 -50.45 11.50 38.82
N ALA A 539 -49.14 11.41 39.06
CA ALA A 539 -48.14 11.30 37.98
C ALA A 539 -48.38 10.05 37.09
N SER A 540 -48.80 8.93 37.68
CA SER A 540 -49.15 7.71 36.94
C SER A 540 -50.42 7.88 36.10
N TYR A 541 -51.47 8.52 36.65
CA TYR A 541 -52.70 8.81 35.90
C TYR A 541 -52.44 9.80 34.76
N VAL A 542 -51.68 10.86 35.01
CA VAL A 542 -51.24 11.83 34.00
C VAL A 542 -50.52 11.12 32.85
N LYS A 543 -49.61 10.18 33.16
CA LYS A 543 -48.92 9.38 32.15
C LYS A 543 -49.89 8.58 31.29
N ILE A 544 -50.82 7.85 31.92
CA ILE A 544 -51.82 7.03 31.23
C ILE A 544 -52.66 7.90 30.29
N ILE A 545 -53.15 9.05 30.77
CA ILE A 545 -53.96 9.96 29.97
C ILE A 545 -53.14 10.54 28.80
N ALA A 546 -51.91 10.98 29.04
CA ALA A 546 -51.07 11.57 28.00
C ALA A 546 -50.69 10.56 26.89
N GLU A 547 -50.36 9.32 27.26
CA GLU A 547 -50.09 8.23 26.32
C GLU A 547 -51.34 7.83 25.53
N GLY A 548 -52.50 7.79 26.18
CA GLY A 548 -53.76 7.48 25.51
C GLY A 548 -54.22 8.59 24.54
N LEU A 549 -53.98 9.87 24.86
CA LEU A 549 -54.19 11.00 23.94
C LEU A 549 -53.34 10.85 22.68
N LYS A 550 -52.06 10.46 22.83
CA LYS A 550 -51.17 10.16 21.71
C LYS A 550 -51.71 9.01 20.86
N LYS A 551 -52.14 7.91 21.50
CA LYS A 551 -52.67 6.71 20.83
C LYS A 551 -53.94 7.01 20.01
N LYS A 552 -54.80 7.89 20.52
CA LYS A 552 -56.02 8.36 19.83
C LYS A 552 -55.75 9.40 18.73
N GLY A 553 -54.51 9.91 18.65
CA GLY A 553 -54.16 10.97 17.70
C GLY A 553 -54.73 12.35 18.05
N TYR A 554 -55.08 12.58 19.32
CA TYR A 554 -55.59 13.88 19.76
C TYR A 554 -54.45 14.89 19.97
N TYR A 555 -54.74 16.15 19.62
CA TYR A 555 -53.79 17.27 19.62
C TYR A 555 -52.48 16.95 18.85
N PRO A 556 -52.61 16.55 17.56
CA PRO A 556 -51.44 16.22 16.73
C PRO A 556 -50.50 17.43 16.66
N GLY A 557 -49.20 17.18 16.85
CA GLY A 557 -48.17 18.22 16.90
C GLY A 557 -47.84 18.75 18.31
N LYS A 558 -48.76 18.65 19.28
CA LYS A 558 -48.47 18.97 20.71
C LYS A 558 -48.08 17.72 21.50
N VAL A 559 -48.82 16.62 21.36
CA VAL A 559 -48.58 15.39 22.13
C VAL A 559 -47.53 14.51 21.44
N ASN A 560 -46.26 14.68 21.82
CA ASN A 560 -45.13 13.84 21.42
C ASN A 560 -44.42 13.24 22.64
N ASP A 561 -43.44 12.37 22.44
CA ASP A 561 -42.75 11.68 23.56
C ASP A 561 -42.06 12.66 24.52
N LYS A 562 -41.55 13.79 24.01
CA LYS A 562 -40.98 14.84 24.83
C LYS A 562 -42.04 15.52 25.70
N PHE A 563 -43.19 15.88 25.13
CA PHE A 563 -44.31 16.46 25.89
C PHE A 563 -44.79 15.50 26.99
N ILE A 564 -44.98 14.22 26.68
CA ILE A 564 -45.38 13.22 27.67
C ILE A 564 -44.36 13.15 28.81
N SER A 565 -43.06 13.06 28.48
CA SER A 565 -41.99 13.06 29.48
C SER A 565 -42.00 14.34 30.34
N ASP A 566 -42.10 15.51 29.72
CA ASP A 566 -42.09 16.80 30.39
C ASP A 566 -43.32 16.96 31.32
N VAL A 567 -44.51 16.55 30.87
CA VAL A 567 -45.78 16.59 31.63
C VAL A 567 -45.76 15.62 32.81
N VAL A 568 -45.30 14.39 32.61
CA VAL A 568 -45.21 13.39 33.69
C VAL A 568 -44.19 13.83 34.75
N ARG A 569 -43.05 14.37 34.34
CA ARG A 569 -42.03 14.93 35.24
C ARG A 569 -42.57 16.13 36.04
N SER A 570 -43.52 16.86 35.48
CA SER A 570 -44.11 18.07 36.07
C SER A 570 -45.26 17.79 37.04
N ALA A 571 -45.98 16.69 36.86
CA ALA A 571 -47.17 16.35 37.64
C ALA A 571 -46.98 16.42 39.17
N PRO A 572 -45.84 15.99 39.76
CA PRO A 572 -45.58 16.14 41.19
C PRO A 572 -45.67 17.58 41.71
N LEU A 573 -45.44 18.59 40.86
CA LEU A 573 -45.32 19.98 41.26
C LEU A 573 -46.63 20.79 41.17
N HIS A 574 -47.75 20.17 40.78
CA HIS A 574 -49.03 20.89 40.63
C HIS A 574 -49.48 21.59 41.92
N ASP A 575 -49.19 20.99 43.08
CA ASP A 575 -49.59 21.52 44.39
C ASP A 575 -48.45 22.21 45.16
N ILE A 576 -47.32 22.51 44.50
CA ILE A 576 -46.14 23.11 45.16
C ILE A 576 -46.44 24.43 45.90
N GLY A 577 -47.48 25.15 45.49
CA GLY A 577 -47.90 26.41 46.11
C GLY A 577 -48.61 26.25 47.46
N LYS A 578 -49.00 25.03 47.87
CA LYS A 578 -49.58 24.76 49.20
C LYS A 578 -48.66 25.17 50.34
N ILE A 579 -47.35 25.24 50.10
CA ILE A 579 -46.36 25.71 51.07
C ILE A 579 -46.65 27.13 51.60
N ASN A 580 -47.41 27.94 50.86
CA ASN A 580 -47.79 29.30 51.26
C ASN A 580 -49.18 29.37 51.92
N ILE A 581 -49.86 28.24 52.11
CA ILE A 581 -51.17 28.17 52.75
C ILE A 581 -51.00 27.86 54.24
N PRO A 582 -51.60 28.64 55.16
CA PRO A 582 -51.51 28.36 56.60
C PRO A 582 -52.07 26.99 56.96
N ASP A 583 -51.39 26.24 57.84
CA ASP A 583 -51.82 24.91 58.29
C ASP A 583 -53.24 24.92 58.88
N SER A 584 -53.64 26.01 59.55
CA SER A 584 -54.99 26.18 60.12
C SER A 584 -56.10 26.22 59.07
N ILE A 585 -55.77 26.54 57.81
CA ILE A 585 -56.67 26.55 56.66
C ILE A 585 -56.53 25.25 55.87
N LEU A 586 -55.29 24.79 55.66
CA LEU A 586 -54.99 23.59 54.87
C LEU A 586 -55.58 22.32 55.53
N ASN A 587 -55.39 22.19 56.85
CA ASN A 587 -55.78 21.03 57.67
C ASN A 587 -57.05 21.27 58.51
N LYS A 588 -57.88 22.25 58.13
CA LYS A 588 -59.10 22.55 58.89
C LYS A 588 -60.11 21.38 58.80
N VAL A 589 -60.48 20.83 59.95
CA VAL A 589 -61.54 19.82 60.04
C VAL A 589 -62.91 20.49 59.97
N GLY A 590 -63.56 20.44 58.80
CA GLY A 590 -64.89 21.01 58.55
C GLY A 590 -64.95 21.88 57.29
N LYS A 591 -66.09 22.56 57.06
CA LYS A 591 -66.22 23.50 55.93
C LYS A 591 -65.37 24.75 56.18
N LEU A 592 -64.65 25.18 55.14
CA LEU A 592 -63.96 26.47 55.13
C LEU A 592 -64.99 27.61 55.01
N THR A 593 -64.71 28.76 55.61
CA THR A 593 -65.46 29.99 55.30
C THR A 593 -65.10 30.46 53.90
N ARG A 594 -65.88 31.38 53.34
CA ARG A 594 -65.61 31.94 52.01
C ARG A 594 -64.21 32.57 51.94
N GLU A 595 -63.82 33.29 52.97
CA GLU A 595 -62.51 33.94 53.08
C GLU A 595 -61.38 32.91 53.15
N GLU A 596 -61.58 31.82 53.89
CA GLU A 596 -60.62 30.71 53.97
C GLU A 596 -60.51 29.94 52.66
N GLU A 597 -61.62 29.76 51.92
CA GLU A 597 -61.60 29.20 50.57
C GLU A 597 -60.83 30.10 49.60
N GLU A 598 -61.06 31.42 49.64
CA GLU A 598 -60.32 32.39 48.82
C GLU A 598 -58.82 32.33 49.12
N ILE A 599 -58.42 32.19 50.38
CA ILE A 599 -57.01 31.97 50.76
C ILE A 599 -56.49 30.62 50.22
N LYS A 600 -57.22 29.51 50.42
CA LYS A 600 -56.79 28.19 49.93
C LYS A 600 -56.58 28.17 48.42
N ARG A 601 -57.42 28.85 47.65
CA ARG A 601 -57.29 28.96 46.18
C ARG A 601 -55.99 29.66 45.74
N THR A 602 -55.35 30.45 46.58
CA THR A 602 -54.08 31.13 46.24
C THR A 602 -52.90 30.19 46.06
N HIS A 603 -53.01 28.89 46.40
CA HIS A 603 -51.94 27.93 46.15
C HIS A 603 -51.61 27.82 44.65
N THR A 604 -52.58 28.04 43.75
CA THR A 604 -52.33 28.00 42.30
C THR A 604 -51.48 29.18 41.83
N THR A 605 -51.80 30.39 42.28
CA THR A 605 -51.03 31.61 41.94
C THR A 605 -49.68 31.65 42.65
N ALA A 606 -49.60 31.14 43.88
CA ALA A 606 -48.34 30.91 44.59
C ALA A 606 -47.44 29.91 43.84
N GLY A 607 -47.99 28.76 43.43
CA GLY A 607 -47.30 27.74 42.65
C GLY A 607 -46.80 28.28 41.32
N LYS A 608 -47.65 29.03 40.59
CA LYS A 608 -47.27 29.75 39.36
C LYS A 608 -46.02 30.62 39.57
N LYS A 609 -46.03 31.46 40.62
CA LYS A 609 -44.92 32.37 40.94
C LYS A 609 -43.63 31.62 41.31
N ILE A 610 -43.73 30.54 42.07
CA ILE A 610 -42.57 29.70 42.43
C ILE A 610 -41.94 29.11 41.16
N MET A 611 -42.76 28.57 40.24
CA MET A 611 -42.27 28.00 38.99
C MET A 611 -41.74 29.06 38.02
N GLU A 612 -42.33 30.25 37.96
CA GLU A 612 -41.79 31.37 37.17
C GLU A 612 -40.40 31.79 37.65
N ASN A 613 -40.19 31.86 38.97
CA ASN A 613 -38.85 32.11 39.54
C ASN A 613 -37.84 30.99 39.23
N ALA A 614 -38.30 29.74 39.22
CA ALA A 614 -37.44 28.61 38.83
C ALA A 614 -37.03 28.72 37.34
N ILE A 615 -37.97 29.08 36.46
CA ILE A 615 -37.73 29.27 35.02
C ILE A 615 -36.75 30.41 34.74
N THR A 616 -36.76 31.49 35.53
CA THR A 616 -35.79 32.59 35.36
C THR A 616 -34.39 32.22 35.82
N THR A 617 -34.27 31.25 36.74
CA THR A 617 -32.99 30.80 37.29
C THR A 617 -32.36 29.69 36.44
N VAL A 618 -33.16 28.84 35.81
CA VAL A 618 -32.71 27.68 35.02
C VAL A 618 -33.12 27.83 33.56
N SER A 619 -32.14 27.98 32.67
CA SER A 619 -32.39 28.09 31.22
C SER A 619 -32.70 26.73 30.60
N GLY A 620 -33.79 26.63 29.82
CA GLY A 620 -33.92 25.64 28.77
C GLY A 620 -34.71 24.35 29.07
N GLU A 621 -35.35 24.21 30.22
CA GLU A 621 -36.07 22.97 30.56
C GLU A 621 -37.60 23.12 30.36
N ASN A 622 -38.13 22.51 29.29
CA ASN A 622 -39.56 22.58 28.94
C ASN A 622 -40.49 22.03 30.03
N TYR A 623 -40.05 21.08 30.86
CA TYR A 623 -40.86 20.57 31.96
C TYR A 623 -41.18 21.67 32.99
N LEU A 624 -40.30 22.64 33.26
CA LEU A 624 -40.61 23.73 34.19
C LEU A 624 -41.79 24.58 33.71
N LYS A 625 -41.96 24.74 32.40
CA LYS A 625 -43.13 25.43 31.82
C LYS A 625 -44.41 24.64 32.03
N GLU A 626 -44.36 23.32 31.87
CA GLU A 626 -45.51 22.45 32.13
C GLU A 626 -45.84 22.36 33.62
N ALA A 627 -44.83 22.33 34.51
CA ALA A 627 -45.01 22.42 35.94
C ALA A 627 -45.68 23.73 36.36
N ARG A 628 -45.25 24.88 35.80
CA ARG A 628 -45.92 26.17 35.99
C ARG A 628 -47.38 26.11 35.52
N ASN A 629 -47.63 25.55 34.34
CA ASN A 629 -48.99 25.45 33.79
C ASN A 629 -49.90 24.60 34.68
N MET A 630 -49.44 23.43 35.12
CA MET A 630 -50.19 22.58 36.04
C MET A 630 -50.42 23.29 37.38
N ALA A 631 -49.37 23.88 37.96
CA ALA A 631 -49.51 24.57 39.24
C ALA A 631 -50.51 25.74 39.19
N ALA A 632 -50.49 26.50 38.09
CA ALA A 632 -51.37 27.64 37.91
C ALA A 632 -52.82 27.26 37.59
N TYR A 633 -53.05 26.20 36.82
CA TYR A 633 -54.31 26.03 36.11
C TYR A 633 -54.99 24.66 36.30
N HIS A 634 -54.48 23.75 37.14
CA HIS A 634 -55.09 22.43 37.34
C HIS A 634 -56.49 22.48 37.99
N HIS A 635 -56.90 23.63 38.53
CA HIS A 635 -58.25 23.88 39.02
C HIS A 635 -59.10 24.76 38.09
N GLU A 636 -58.60 25.08 36.89
CA GLU A 636 -59.44 25.66 35.84
C GLU A 636 -60.43 24.61 35.32
N ARG A 637 -61.65 25.04 35.00
CA ARG A 637 -62.72 24.17 34.54
C ARG A 637 -62.97 24.40 33.07
N TRP A 638 -63.28 23.34 32.32
CA TRP A 638 -63.54 23.43 30.88
C TRP A 638 -64.62 24.46 30.51
N ASP A 639 -65.62 24.65 31.38
CA ASP A 639 -66.73 25.60 31.28
C ASP A 639 -66.38 27.07 31.64
N GLY A 640 -65.18 27.34 32.14
CA GLY A 640 -64.74 28.68 32.56
C GLY A 640 -65.12 29.06 33.99
N ASN A 641 -65.77 28.19 34.76
CA ASN A 641 -66.15 28.46 36.15
C ASN A 641 -65.04 28.09 37.16
N GLY A 642 -63.82 27.82 36.68
CA GLY A 642 -62.67 27.47 37.50
C GLY A 642 -61.93 28.67 38.08
N TYR A 643 -60.75 28.42 38.62
CA TYR A 643 -59.86 29.45 39.18
C TYR A 643 -58.40 29.11 38.85
N PRO A 644 -57.47 30.09 38.86
CA PRO A 644 -57.59 31.48 39.32
C PRO A 644 -58.05 32.51 38.27
N GLU A 645 -58.00 32.19 36.97
CA GLU A 645 -58.21 33.14 35.86
C GLU A 645 -59.55 32.92 35.13
N GLY A 646 -60.25 31.81 35.37
CA GLY A 646 -61.53 31.50 34.72
C GLY A 646 -61.34 31.14 33.25
N LEU A 647 -60.24 30.44 32.95
CA LEU A 647 -59.92 29.98 31.61
C LEU A 647 -60.91 28.88 31.18
N HIS A 648 -61.25 28.84 29.89
CA HIS A 648 -62.21 27.88 29.35
C HIS A 648 -61.65 27.15 28.13
N GLY A 649 -62.13 25.92 27.90
CA GLY A 649 -61.78 25.11 26.74
C GLY A 649 -60.27 24.92 26.56
N GLU A 650 -59.81 25.06 25.32
CA GLU A 650 -58.41 24.83 24.94
C GLU A 650 -57.45 25.96 25.34
N VAL A 651 -57.95 27.08 25.88
CA VAL A 651 -57.14 28.15 26.47
C VAL A 651 -56.42 27.64 27.72
N ILE A 652 -57.05 26.70 28.45
CA ILE A 652 -56.41 25.99 29.55
C ILE A 652 -55.26 25.15 28.98
N PRO A 653 -54.03 25.28 29.50
CA PRO A 653 -52.91 24.45 29.06
C PRO A 653 -53.25 22.95 29.13
N LEU A 654 -52.84 22.20 28.11
CA LEU A 654 -53.20 20.77 28.00
C LEU A 654 -52.69 19.96 29.20
N SER A 655 -51.50 20.26 29.69
CA SER A 655 -50.93 19.66 30.90
C SER A 655 -51.82 19.85 32.14
N ALA A 656 -52.38 21.04 32.32
CA ALA A 656 -53.32 21.34 33.40
C ALA A 656 -54.66 20.60 33.25
N ARG A 657 -55.19 20.50 32.02
CA ARG A 657 -56.41 19.72 31.75
C ARG A 657 -56.26 18.22 32.06
N ILE A 658 -55.09 17.66 31.72
CA ILE A 658 -54.75 16.27 32.05
C ILE A 658 -54.64 16.11 33.57
N MET A 659 -53.94 17.05 34.23
CA MET A 659 -53.76 17.04 35.68
C MET A 659 -55.09 17.15 36.43
N ALA A 660 -56.03 18.00 35.98
CA ALA A 660 -57.35 18.18 36.61
C ALA A 660 -58.15 16.86 36.72
N VAL A 661 -58.11 16.04 35.66
CA VAL A 661 -58.77 14.72 35.66
C VAL A 661 -58.06 13.76 36.62
N ALA A 662 -56.72 13.73 36.57
CA ALA A 662 -55.90 12.86 37.41
C ALA A 662 -56.02 13.19 38.91
N ASP A 663 -55.96 14.47 39.25
CA ASP A 663 -56.08 14.98 40.62
C ASP A 663 -57.47 14.72 41.18
N GLN A 664 -58.53 15.11 40.45
CA GLN A 664 -59.89 14.90 40.91
C GLN A 664 -60.17 13.41 41.18
N PHE A 665 -59.72 12.53 40.29
CA PHE A 665 -59.88 11.09 40.49
C PHE A 665 -59.21 10.63 41.78
N ASP A 666 -57.98 11.09 42.04
CA ASP A 666 -57.25 10.71 43.24
C ASP A 666 -57.88 11.28 44.52
N VAL A 667 -58.36 12.52 44.48
CA VAL A 667 -59.05 13.17 45.61
C VAL A 667 -60.35 12.43 45.97
N LEU A 668 -61.18 12.10 44.97
CA LEU A 668 -62.44 11.38 45.18
C LEU A 668 -62.22 9.99 45.79
N THR A 669 -61.16 9.31 45.34
CA THR A 669 -60.87 7.94 45.74
C THR A 669 -60.07 7.81 47.03
N SER A 670 -59.29 8.81 47.41
CA SER A 670 -58.48 8.81 48.64
C SER A 670 -59.32 9.12 49.88
N GLY A 671 -60.36 9.96 49.74
CA GLY A 671 -61.25 10.32 50.86
C GLY A 671 -60.62 11.27 51.87
N LYS A 672 -60.12 12.43 51.41
CA LYS A 672 -59.58 13.50 52.29
C LYS A 672 -60.63 13.92 53.32
N ALA A 673 -60.23 14.21 54.58
CA ALA A 673 -61.16 14.54 55.67
C ALA A 673 -62.08 15.74 55.35
N SER A 674 -61.64 16.65 54.48
CA SER A 674 -62.40 17.81 54.02
C SER A 674 -63.53 17.50 53.04
N SER A 675 -63.53 16.36 52.33
CA SER A 675 -64.58 16.03 51.34
C SER A 675 -65.80 15.31 51.94
N GLY A 676 -65.69 14.81 53.18
CA GLY A 676 -66.77 14.18 53.93
C GLY A 676 -67.30 12.85 53.38
N LYS A 677 -66.91 12.43 52.16
CA LYS A 677 -67.31 11.16 51.52
C LYS A 677 -66.16 10.59 50.69
N LYS A 678 -65.81 9.31 50.96
CA LYS A 678 -64.92 8.52 50.11
C LYS A 678 -65.74 7.84 49.00
N TYR A 679 -65.42 8.10 47.75
CA TYR A 679 -66.11 7.51 46.61
C TYR A 679 -65.51 6.13 46.32
N SER A 680 -66.35 5.15 46.00
CA SER A 680 -65.89 3.91 45.37
C SER A 680 -65.30 4.21 43.99
N PHE A 681 -64.51 3.27 43.46
CA PHE A 681 -63.89 3.40 42.14
C PHE A 681 -64.93 3.73 41.06
N ASP A 682 -66.08 3.03 41.06
CA ASP A 682 -67.14 3.23 40.08
C ASP A 682 -67.90 4.55 40.29
N GLU A 683 -68.12 4.97 41.54
CA GLU A 683 -68.70 6.29 41.83
C GLU A 683 -67.79 7.44 41.38
N ALA A 684 -66.47 7.33 41.57
CA ALA A 684 -65.50 8.33 41.13
C ALA A 684 -65.45 8.42 39.59
N ILE A 685 -65.54 7.28 38.90
CA ILE A 685 -65.61 7.24 37.42
C ILE A 685 -66.89 7.92 36.93
N ASN A 686 -68.04 7.59 37.52
CA ASN A 686 -69.30 8.21 37.14
C ASN A 686 -69.27 9.73 37.39
N TYR A 687 -68.67 10.17 38.50
CA TYR A 687 -68.50 11.59 38.80
C TYR A 687 -67.72 12.32 37.68
N ILE A 688 -66.58 11.77 37.25
CA ILE A 688 -65.74 12.36 36.19
C ILE A 688 -66.47 12.32 34.84
N LYS A 689 -67.15 11.21 34.53
CA LYS A 689 -67.90 11.03 33.28
C LYS A 689 -69.04 12.04 33.13
N GLU A 690 -69.81 12.28 34.18
CA GLU A 690 -70.91 13.25 34.19
C GLU A 690 -70.45 14.70 34.01
N ARG A 691 -69.17 14.98 34.29
CA ARG A 691 -68.56 16.30 34.22
C ARG A 691 -67.66 16.52 33.02
N ALA A 692 -67.67 15.57 32.07
CA ALA A 692 -67.01 15.75 30.78
C ALA A 692 -67.68 16.91 30.02
N GLY A 693 -66.88 17.88 29.56
CA GLY A 693 -67.39 19.06 28.85
C GLY A 693 -67.90 20.18 29.75
N THR A 694 -67.88 20.00 31.07
CA THR A 694 -68.13 21.06 32.05
C THR A 694 -66.92 21.29 32.94
N GLU A 695 -66.55 20.35 33.80
CA GLU A 695 -65.33 20.48 34.62
C GLU A 695 -64.09 20.04 33.85
N PHE A 696 -64.20 18.95 33.08
CA PHE A 696 -63.06 18.29 32.46
C PHE A 696 -63.11 18.36 30.94
N ASP A 697 -61.93 18.38 30.32
CA ASP A 697 -61.80 18.24 28.87
C ASP A 697 -62.39 16.88 28.41
N PRO A 698 -63.40 16.87 27.51
CA PRO A 698 -64.01 15.65 27.02
C PRO A 698 -63.02 14.63 26.46
N LYS A 699 -61.95 15.09 25.78
CA LYS A 699 -60.95 14.20 25.18
C LYS A 699 -60.06 13.55 26.24
N CYS A 700 -59.73 14.28 27.31
CA CYS A 700 -58.98 13.72 28.44
C CYS A 700 -59.83 12.69 29.20
N VAL A 701 -61.13 12.97 29.40
CA VAL A 701 -62.06 12.02 30.03
C VAL A 701 -62.28 10.78 29.18
N GLU A 702 -62.45 10.92 27.86
CA GLU A 702 -62.57 9.77 26.94
C GLU A 702 -61.37 8.83 27.10
N VAL A 703 -60.16 9.38 27.03
CA VAL A 703 -58.94 8.59 27.18
C VAL A 703 -58.82 7.96 28.57
N PHE A 704 -59.18 8.71 29.62
CA PHE A 704 -59.22 8.19 30.99
C PHE A 704 -60.17 6.98 31.11
N LEU A 705 -61.36 7.07 30.52
CA LEU A 705 -62.35 5.98 30.52
C LEU A 705 -61.92 4.77 29.67
N ASP A 706 -61.21 5.01 28.57
CA ASP A 706 -60.65 3.93 27.75
C ASP A 706 -59.48 3.21 28.43
N SER A 707 -58.83 3.88 29.40
CA SER A 707 -57.65 3.37 30.13
C SER A 707 -57.98 2.90 31.56
N LEU A 708 -59.27 2.61 31.84
CA LEU A 708 -59.70 2.11 33.15
C LEU A 708 -58.96 0.84 33.62
N PRO A 709 -58.61 -0.14 32.77
CA PRO A 709 -57.81 -1.29 33.19
C PRO A 709 -56.47 -0.88 33.83
N GLU A 710 -55.73 0.02 33.19
CA GLU A 710 -54.44 0.54 33.64
C GLU A 710 -54.61 1.39 34.91
N ILE A 711 -55.64 2.25 34.95
CA ILE A 711 -55.95 3.09 36.12
C ILE A 711 -56.30 2.23 37.33
N LYS A 712 -57.05 1.13 37.13
CA LYS A 712 -57.40 0.18 38.20
C LYS A 712 -56.18 -0.52 38.78
N VAL A 713 -55.14 -0.76 37.97
CA VAL A 713 -53.86 -1.30 38.45
C VAL A 713 -53.17 -0.31 39.39
N ILE A 714 -53.07 0.96 38.99
CA ILE A 714 -52.47 2.02 39.83
C ILE A 714 -53.28 2.21 41.12
N PHE A 715 -54.61 2.33 41.01
CA PHE A 715 -55.52 2.47 42.15
C PHE A 715 -55.34 1.32 43.17
N ARG A 716 -55.27 0.06 42.70
CA ARG A 716 -55.06 -1.10 43.58
C ARG A 716 -53.67 -1.15 44.20
N LYS A 717 -52.64 -0.71 43.47
CA LYS A 717 -51.25 -0.74 43.93
C LYS A 717 -51.07 0.12 45.18
N TYR A 718 -51.58 1.35 45.17
CA TYR A 718 -51.38 2.31 46.25
C TYR A 718 -52.45 2.26 47.36
N ASN A 719 -53.59 1.61 47.12
CA ASN A 719 -54.63 1.42 48.16
C ASN A 719 -54.51 0.09 48.94
N LYS A 720 -53.56 -0.80 48.59
CA LYS A 720 -53.34 -2.09 49.28
C LYS A 720 -52.53 -1.99 50.58
N GLU A 721 -51.90 -0.86 50.86
CA GLU A 721 -51.02 -0.71 52.04
C GLU A 721 -51.76 -0.29 53.32
N HIS A 722 -53.08 -0.11 53.30
CA HIS A 722 -53.89 0.30 54.48
C HIS A 722 -55.07 -0.65 54.74
N GLY A 723 -54.87 -1.96 54.52
CA GLY A 723 -55.80 -3.01 54.92
C GLY A 723 -55.33 -3.72 56.18
#